data_AF-A0A651HAQ4-F1
#
_entry.id   AF-A0A651HAQ4-F1
#
_cell.length_a   1.000
_cell.length_b   1.000
_cell.length_c   1.000
_cell.angle_alpha   90.00
_cell.angle_beta   90.00
_cell.angle_gamma   90.00
#
_symmetry.space_group_name_H-M   'P 1'
#
loop_
_entity.id
_entity.type
_entity.pdbx_description
1 polymer ?
#
loop_
_entity_poly.entity_id
_entity_poly.type
_entity_poly.pdbx_seq_one_letter_code
_entity_poly.pdbx_strand_id
1 'polypeptide(L)'
;MCRWTIARPSPTSSKVWPRVRSPTRRPTASPPLRKSSPAIRGKASLPDGMIFWSVSRPEPPLLAPVTPLPAAETSDHRSCHHCFPSLPPPFSPFRFSPPKPPPRTPFMASFHRSRRHRRRKSFLRTFAVVLALAGVLGLGLLIRGTGGDTRQFADPQDPAMVQLLEESRSEAARYRALAAEGRHDSPEAIQALDAAIEKRRAFLYRTGTNDWVEQRELDELERERNARRIADLLAQSEENEARAREAREAGDPEGALEALREAHRQIVELNRLAPTGSQRQTARETRLAMDIAAAEAEPLHHRSMRLEEQARAALAAGDFTAAESAFLQAHDLQIQINRNFSRSRFADSQRAAALDAEVASLRAASTVVRRDEAVATAEQAWDREDWQQAADAFRVARDYQRQINQEFPRSRFVSIEQAESFETRRQTALGKVPAQRILNRLADLDRALANGDAAGGRRLADTLAIDLRAFEDEFPRSEAIDADVRQRILYLSQLGDRLGTIVELTRDQTLPVPGIHGVRLARTEVSQALFEAVMGANPSRQAGPSRPVDSVNWNEAAEFCRRLGWALGRSVRLPTREEFLAAAGQPSVQELVDQAASRDTTAEGSRPVGSLRPNEAGFHDLLGNVAEWLQPTNSDSPVGYLAGGSAADALEDLAAVPVNEVAKNNRSRTIGFRFAIE
;
A
#
# COMPACT_ATOMS: atom_id res chain seq x y z
N MET A 1 9.25 26.35 27.27
CA MET A 1 8.27 27.31 26.71
C MET A 1 8.54 27.49 25.24
N CYS A 2 7.53 27.30 24.38
CA CYS A 2 7.31 28.00 23.09
C CYS A 2 6.09 27.34 22.42
N ARG A 3 4.99 28.09 22.29
CA ARG A 3 3.73 27.57 21.73
C ARG A 3 3.79 27.54 20.21
N TRP A 4 3.42 26.41 19.61
CA TRP A 4 2.95 26.37 18.23
C TRP A 4 1.42 26.38 18.24
N THR A 5 0.81 27.34 17.55
CA THR A 5 -0.66 27.47 17.45
C THR A 5 -1.06 27.28 16.00
N ILE A 6 -1.94 26.31 15.74
CA ILE A 6 -2.43 25.98 14.40
C ILE A 6 -3.60 26.90 14.06
N ALA A 7 -3.58 27.48 12.85
CA ALA A 7 -4.72 28.16 12.25
C ALA A 7 -5.04 27.55 10.89
N ARG A 8 -6.33 27.34 10.59
CA ARG A 8 -6.84 26.91 9.27
C ARG A 8 -7.66 28.03 8.61
N PRO A 9 -7.81 28.03 7.28
CA PRO A 9 -8.13 29.24 6.51
C PRO A 9 -9.62 29.37 6.12
N SER A 10 -10.01 30.57 5.69
CA SER A 10 -11.10 30.79 4.72
C SER A 10 -10.93 32.17 4.01
N PRO A 11 -11.53 32.39 2.82
CA PRO A 11 -11.09 33.43 1.87
C PRO A 11 -12.06 34.61 1.68
N THR A 12 -11.62 35.74 1.08
CA THR A 12 -12.27 36.43 -0.08
C THR A 12 -11.67 37.82 -0.47
N SER A 13 -11.94 38.22 -1.72
CA SER A 13 -11.93 39.56 -2.35
C SER A 13 -10.65 40.42 -2.46
N SER A 14 -10.11 40.38 -3.67
CA SER A 14 -9.67 41.50 -4.53
C SER A 14 -9.89 42.97 -4.09
N LYS A 15 -8.85 43.82 -4.28
CA LYS A 15 -8.74 44.82 -5.37
C LYS A 15 -7.51 45.76 -5.28
N VAL A 16 -6.86 45.95 -6.44
CA VAL A 16 -6.25 47.19 -7.00
C VAL A 16 -5.05 47.87 -6.28
N TRP A 17 -4.06 48.24 -7.10
CA TRP A 17 -2.79 48.93 -6.76
C TRP A 17 -2.95 50.46 -6.59
N PRO A 18 -1.92 51.14 -6.02
CA PRO A 18 -1.09 51.97 -6.93
C PRO A 18 0.43 51.87 -6.71
N ARG A 19 1.18 52.27 -7.75
CA ARG A 19 2.65 52.42 -7.80
C ARG A 19 3.20 53.41 -6.76
N VAL A 20 4.47 53.28 -6.36
CA VAL A 20 5.49 54.36 -6.46
C VAL A 20 6.94 53.82 -6.28
N ARG A 21 7.78 54.14 -7.27
CA ARG A 21 9.26 54.35 -7.30
C ARG A 21 10.25 53.43 -6.56
N SER A 22 11.15 52.87 -7.35
CA SER A 22 12.52 52.50 -6.99
C SER A 22 13.47 53.72 -6.89
N PRO A 23 14.66 53.52 -6.30
CA PRO A 23 15.87 54.08 -6.92
C PRO A 23 17.01 53.06 -7.11
N THR A 24 17.87 53.42 -8.05
CA THR A 24 18.95 52.68 -8.73
C THR A 24 20.29 52.56 -7.99
N ARG A 25 21.09 51.54 -8.39
CA ARG A 25 22.59 51.55 -8.56
C ARG A 25 23.47 51.70 -7.28
N ARG A 26 24.73 51.20 -7.20
CA ARG A 26 25.54 50.14 -7.89
C ARG A 26 26.80 49.83 -6.96
N PRO A 27 27.96 49.24 -7.36
CA PRO A 27 28.70 48.31 -6.48
C PRO A 27 30.10 48.75 -5.99
N THR A 28 30.59 48.10 -4.92
CA THR A 28 32.00 47.98 -4.43
C THR A 28 32.04 46.93 -3.30
N ALA A 29 33.10 46.20 -2.94
CA ALA A 29 34.38 45.80 -3.57
C ALA A 29 35.06 44.74 -2.64
N SER A 30 35.92 43.86 -3.17
CA SER A 30 36.88 43.03 -2.40
C SER A 30 38.21 43.80 -2.17
N PRO A 31 39.29 43.28 -1.52
CA PRO A 31 39.52 42.07 -0.69
C PRO A 31 40.14 42.47 0.70
N PRO A 32 41.07 41.76 1.42
CA PRO A 32 42.37 41.19 0.98
C PRO A 32 42.78 39.79 1.55
N LEU A 33 43.98 39.33 1.13
CA LEU A 33 44.58 38.00 1.39
C LEU A 33 45.43 37.89 2.69
N ARG A 34 45.59 36.66 3.20
CA ARG A 34 46.84 36.00 3.71
C ARG A 34 46.56 34.50 3.95
N LYS A 35 47.32 33.54 3.39
CA LYS A 35 48.64 32.98 3.84
C LYS A 35 48.60 32.47 5.30
N SER A 36 49.07 31.28 5.66
CA SER A 36 49.96 30.31 4.98
C SER A 36 49.95 28.91 5.64
N SER A 37 50.44 27.89 4.93
CA SER A 37 50.79 26.55 5.46
C SER A 37 51.91 26.59 6.51
N PRO A 38 52.17 25.45 7.18
CA PRO A 38 53.54 25.00 7.42
C PRO A 38 53.81 23.63 6.78
N ALA A 39 55.04 23.46 6.27
CA ALA A 39 55.61 22.16 5.93
C ALA A 39 56.86 21.96 6.79
N ILE A 40 57.09 20.74 7.30
CA ILE A 40 58.34 20.35 7.96
C ILE A 40 58.93 19.14 7.24
N ARG A 41 60.25 19.16 7.04
CA ARG A 41 61.05 18.12 6.38
C ARG A 41 61.79 17.25 7.41
N GLY A 42 61.94 15.96 7.09
CA GLY A 42 62.97 15.03 7.57
C GLY A 42 62.67 13.66 6.92
N LYS A 43 63.50 13.01 6.07
CA LYS A 43 64.92 12.60 6.20
C LYS A 43 65.18 11.81 7.50
N ALA A 44 65.72 10.58 7.48
CA ALA A 44 66.12 9.71 6.35
C ALA A 44 66.29 8.21 6.75
N SER A 45 66.23 7.33 5.74
CA SER A 45 67.01 6.07 5.52
C SER A 45 67.25 5.02 6.63
N LEU A 46 66.79 3.78 6.34
CA LEU A 46 67.46 2.44 6.38
C LEU A 46 68.60 2.12 7.37
N PRO A 47 68.66 0.84 7.84
CA PRO A 47 69.73 -0.03 7.31
C PRO A 47 69.31 -1.48 6.92
N ASP A 48 70.28 -2.19 6.31
CA ASP A 48 70.21 -3.47 5.58
C ASP A 48 70.25 -4.79 6.41
N GLY A 49 70.03 -5.93 5.70
CA GLY A 49 70.47 -7.30 6.07
C GLY A 49 69.34 -8.34 6.17
N MET A 50 69.04 -9.19 5.16
CA MET A 50 69.72 -10.47 4.79
C MET A 50 69.90 -11.45 5.98
N ILE A 51 69.51 -12.75 5.96
CA ILE A 51 69.72 -13.82 4.95
C ILE A 51 68.63 -14.93 5.00
N PHE A 52 68.29 -15.47 3.82
CA PHE A 52 67.71 -16.79 3.43
C PHE A 52 67.24 -17.86 4.43
N TRP A 53 66.12 -18.53 4.07
CA TRP A 53 66.02 -20.00 3.96
C TRP A 53 65.20 -20.38 2.70
N SER A 54 65.57 -21.46 2.01
CA SER A 54 64.83 -22.08 0.89
C SER A 54 63.95 -23.25 1.39
N VAL A 55 62.99 -23.81 0.62
CA VAL A 55 63.21 -24.93 -0.32
C VAL A 55 61.94 -25.23 -1.14
N SER A 56 62.13 -25.49 -2.44
CA SER A 56 61.36 -26.28 -3.44
C SER A 56 59.82 -26.18 -3.63
N ARG A 57 59.45 -25.97 -4.91
CA ARG A 57 58.17 -26.36 -5.54
C ARG A 57 58.27 -27.78 -6.14
N PRO A 58 57.16 -28.49 -6.39
CA PRO A 58 57.09 -29.59 -7.37
C PRO A 58 56.54 -29.12 -8.74
N GLU A 59 57.05 -29.73 -9.81
CA GLU A 59 56.61 -29.56 -11.21
C GLU A 59 55.52 -30.58 -11.63
N PRO A 60 54.78 -30.36 -12.74
CA PRO A 60 53.80 -31.31 -13.26
C PRO A 60 54.40 -32.31 -14.28
N PRO A 61 53.83 -33.52 -14.45
CA PRO A 61 54.23 -34.47 -15.49
C PRO A 61 53.46 -34.30 -16.82
N LEU A 62 54.10 -34.67 -17.93
CA LEU A 62 53.58 -34.61 -19.30
C LEU A 62 53.34 -36.01 -19.92
N LEU A 63 52.23 -36.14 -20.65
CA LEU A 63 51.98 -36.90 -21.91
C LEU A 63 52.41 -38.39 -22.08
N ALA A 64 51.43 -39.21 -22.53
CA ALA A 64 51.53 -40.10 -23.71
C ALA A 64 50.13 -40.63 -24.16
N PRO A 65 49.94 -41.21 -25.37
CA PRO A 65 48.68 -41.08 -26.16
C PRO A 65 48.01 -42.42 -26.59
N VAL A 66 47.25 -42.43 -27.72
CA VAL A 66 46.64 -43.58 -28.48
C VAL A 66 45.22 -44.00 -28.00
N THR A 67 44.13 -44.14 -28.79
CA THR A 67 43.76 -43.95 -30.23
C THR A 67 42.22 -43.76 -30.40
N PRO A 68 41.70 -43.27 -31.56
CA PRO A 68 40.27 -43.10 -31.85
C PRO A 68 39.65 -44.25 -32.71
N LEU A 69 38.33 -44.23 -32.93
CA LEU A 69 37.53 -44.72 -34.10
C LEU A 69 36.04 -44.93 -33.68
N PRO A 70 35.05 -45.01 -34.60
CA PRO A 70 34.94 -44.39 -35.93
C PRO A 70 33.64 -43.56 -36.11
N ALA A 71 33.51 -42.91 -37.27
CA ALA A 71 32.27 -42.34 -37.76
C ALA A 71 31.46 -43.32 -38.64
N ALA A 72 30.18 -43.03 -38.83
CA ALA A 72 29.41 -43.30 -40.04
C ALA A 72 28.48 -42.09 -40.25
N GLU A 73 28.45 -41.38 -41.39
CA GLU A 73 27.96 -41.84 -42.70
C GLU A 73 26.51 -42.38 -42.60
N THR A 74 25.53 -41.88 -43.35
CA THR A 74 25.56 -41.26 -44.70
C THR A 74 24.23 -40.52 -44.99
N SER A 75 24.23 -39.64 -46.01
CA SER A 75 23.14 -39.45 -47.00
C SER A 75 21.70 -39.03 -46.56
N ASP A 76 20.88 -38.39 -47.38
CA ASP A 76 21.06 -37.44 -48.49
C ASP A 76 19.66 -36.83 -48.79
N HIS A 77 19.61 -35.80 -49.62
CA HIS A 77 18.51 -35.50 -50.55
C HIS A 77 17.13 -35.02 -50.05
N ARG A 78 16.81 -33.80 -50.52
CA ARG A 78 15.62 -33.46 -51.34
C ARG A 78 14.23 -33.60 -50.68
N SER A 79 13.59 -32.51 -50.27
CA SER A 79 12.90 -31.47 -51.09
C SER A 79 11.41 -31.75 -51.32
N CYS A 80 10.68 -30.67 -51.61
CA CYS A 80 9.39 -30.60 -52.32
C CYS A 80 8.06 -30.59 -51.52
N HIS A 81 7.46 -29.39 -51.57
CA HIS A 81 6.08 -29.08 -51.95
C HIS A 81 4.92 -29.11 -50.93
N HIS A 82 4.29 -27.92 -50.85
CA HIS A 82 2.86 -27.62 -50.87
C HIS A 82 1.85 -28.61 -50.25
N CYS A 83 1.01 -28.08 -49.34
CA CYS A 83 -0.36 -27.70 -49.72
C CYS A 83 -1.05 -26.79 -48.67
N PHE A 84 -1.73 -25.74 -49.12
CA PHE A 84 -2.91 -25.15 -48.46
C PHE A 84 -4.09 -26.15 -48.60
N PRO A 85 -5.12 -26.21 -47.73
CA PRO A 85 -6.03 -25.09 -47.36
C PRO A 85 -6.37 -25.07 -45.83
N SER A 86 -7.38 -24.40 -45.25
CA SER A 86 -8.52 -23.56 -45.73
C SER A 86 -8.98 -22.60 -44.60
N LEU A 87 -9.81 -21.59 -44.94
CA LEU A 87 -10.56 -20.80 -43.94
C LEU A 87 -11.80 -21.58 -43.40
N PRO A 88 -12.21 -21.37 -42.13
CA PRO A 88 -13.38 -22.02 -41.54
C PRO A 88 -14.71 -21.21 -41.69
N PRO A 89 -15.87 -21.88 -41.80
CA PRO A 89 -17.22 -21.30 -41.73
C PRO A 89 -17.75 -21.22 -40.26
N PRO A 90 -18.93 -20.60 -39.96
CA PRO A 90 -19.01 -19.64 -38.85
C PRO A 90 -19.70 -20.09 -37.55
N PHE A 91 -19.60 -19.18 -36.57
CA PHE A 91 -20.24 -19.10 -35.26
C PHE A 91 -21.54 -19.90 -35.03
N SER A 92 -21.58 -20.58 -33.88
CA SER A 92 -22.80 -20.99 -33.17
C SER A 92 -22.76 -20.42 -31.73
N PRO A 93 -23.91 -20.14 -31.09
CA PRO A 93 -23.95 -19.27 -29.91
C PRO A 93 -23.44 -19.93 -28.62
N PHE A 94 -22.62 -19.19 -27.87
CA PHE A 94 -22.12 -19.59 -26.56
C PHE A 94 -23.26 -19.73 -25.53
N ARG A 95 -23.43 -20.93 -24.97
CA ARG A 95 -23.98 -21.09 -23.61
C ARG A 95 -22.85 -20.98 -22.59
N PHE A 96 -22.91 -19.98 -21.71
CA PHE A 96 -22.00 -19.88 -20.58
C PHE A 96 -22.23 -21.04 -19.59
N SER A 97 -21.24 -21.94 -19.50
CA SER A 97 -21.01 -22.77 -18.31
C SER A 97 -19.80 -22.19 -17.57
N PRO A 98 -19.87 -21.96 -16.25
CA PRO A 98 -18.72 -21.44 -15.51
C PRO A 98 -17.57 -22.47 -15.49
N PRO A 99 -16.30 -22.02 -15.54
CA PRO A 99 -15.15 -22.92 -15.59
C PRO A 99 -15.00 -23.71 -14.29
N LYS A 100 -14.63 -25.00 -14.40
CA LYS A 100 -14.17 -25.78 -13.25
C LYS A 100 -12.85 -25.17 -12.72
N PRO A 101 -12.67 -25.06 -11.40
CA PRO A 101 -11.43 -24.54 -10.83
C PRO A 101 -10.24 -25.48 -11.09
N PRO A 102 -9.00 -24.96 -11.19
CA PRO A 102 -7.81 -25.76 -11.46
C PRO A 102 -7.46 -26.72 -10.30
N PRO A 103 -6.71 -27.81 -10.59
CA PRO A 103 -6.28 -28.75 -9.55
C PRO A 103 -5.35 -28.05 -8.55
N ARG A 104 -5.64 -28.20 -7.26
CA ARG A 104 -4.81 -27.63 -6.19
C ARG A 104 -3.53 -28.45 -5.99
N THR A 105 -2.40 -27.75 -5.93
CA THR A 105 -1.09 -28.31 -5.56
C THR A 105 -1.06 -28.81 -4.11
N PRO A 106 -0.22 -29.82 -3.78
CA PRO A 106 -0.32 -30.56 -2.52
C PRO A 106 0.45 -29.90 -1.37
N PHE A 107 0.07 -28.69 -0.93
CA PHE A 107 0.67 -28.09 0.27
C PHE A 107 -0.29 -27.33 1.22
N MET A 108 -1.57 -27.73 1.28
CA MET A 108 -2.49 -27.34 2.36
C MET A 108 -3.49 -28.48 2.72
N ALA A 109 -2.97 -29.62 3.19
CA ALA A 109 -3.77 -30.79 3.55
C ALA A 109 -3.69 -31.22 5.03
N SER A 110 -2.90 -30.56 5.88
CA SER A 110 -2.67 -30.97 7.28
C SER A 110 -3.59 -30.29 8.31
N PHE A 111 -4.01 -29.03 8.11
CA PHE A 111 -4.66 -28.25 9.18
C PHE A 111 -6.19 -28.38 9.30
N HIS A 112 -6.90 -28.86 8.28
CA HIS A 112 -8.38 -28.93 8.33
C HIS A 112 -8.99 -30.29 8.73
N ARG A 113 -8.20 -31.37 8.84
CA ARG A 113 -8.71 -32.69 9.28
C ARG A 113 -8.83 -32.84 10.81
N SER A 114 -8.06 -32.09 11.60
CA SER A 114 -8.03 -32.25 13.07
C SER A 114 -9.28 -31.70 13.80
N ARG A 115 -9.90 -30.62 13.30
CA ARG A 115 -11.05 -29.97 13.96
C ARG A 115 -12.39 -30.72 13.80
N ARG A 116 -12.66 -31.36 12.65
CA ARG A 116 -13.90 -32.17 12.47
C ARG A 116 -13.88 -33.45 13.29
N HIS A 117 -12.72 -34.10 13.43
CA HIS A 117 -12.62 -35.35 14.20
C HIS A 117 -12.70 -35.15 15.72
N ARG A 118 -12.16 -34.03 16.24
CA ARG A 118 -12.34 -33.63 17.66
C ARG A 118 -13.79 -33.27 17.98
N ARG A 119 -14.50 -32.52 17.12
CA ARG A 119 -15.91 -32.17 17.37
C ARG A 119 -16.84 -33.40 17.38
N ARG A 120 -16.66 -34.39 16.49
CA ARG A 120 -17.45 -35.65 16.53
C ARG A 120 -17.18 -36.49 17.78
N LYS A 121 -15.92 -36.62 18.23
CA LYS A 121 -15.58 -37.32 19.49
C LYS A 121 -16.04 -36.55 20.74
N SER A 122 -16.08 -35.22 20.71
CA SER A 122 -16.66 -34.41 21.78
C SER A 122 -18.17 -34.63 21.86
N PHE A 123 -18.89 -34.52 20.74
CA PHE A 123 -20.34 -34.64 20.71
C PHE A 123 -20.82 -36.03 21.19
N LEU A 124 -20.15 -37.12 20.76
CA LEU A 124 -20.44 -38.46 21.28
C LEU A 124 -20.14 -38.60 22.79
N ARG A 125 -19.10 -37.94 23.31
CA ARG A 125 -18.80 -37.98 24.77
C ARG A 125 -19.81 -37.18 25.58
N THR A 126 -20.21 -35.99 25.12
CA THR A 126 -21.25 -35.20 25.80
C THR A 126 -22.60 -35.93 25.73
N PHE A 127 -22.95 -36.53 24.59
CA PHE A 127 -24.19 -37.30 24.45
C PHE A 127 -24.19 -38.59 25.30
N ALA A 128 -23.05 -39.30 25.39
CA ALA A 128 -22.91 -40.45 26.28
C ALA A 128 -22.94 -40.07 27.76
N VAL A 129 -22.40 -38.91 28.16
CA VAL A 129 -22.52 -38.40 29.53
C VAL A 129 -23.95 -37.97 29.86
N VAL A 130 -24.68 -37.38 28.91
CA VAL A 130 -26.11 -37.07 29.09
C VAL A 130 -26.96 -38.35 29.17
N LEU A 131 -26.68 -39.38 28.36
CA LEU A 131 -27.34 -40.69 28.49
C LEU A 131 -26.96 -41.44 29.76
N ALA A 132 -25.72 -41.31 30.25
CA ALA A 132 -25.31 -41.88 31.53
C ALA A 132 -25.96 -41.14 32.72
N LEU A 133 -26.07 -39.81 32.66
CA LEU A 133 -26.80 -39.02 33.67
C LEU A 133 -28.30 -39.28 33.63
N ALA A 134 -28.91 -39.42 32.44
CA ALA A 134 -30.30 -39.83 32.30
C ALA A 134 -30.53 -41.28 32.74
N GLY A 135 -29.55 -42.16 32.53
CA GLY A 135 -29.54 -43.54 33.03
C GLY A 135 -29.39 -43.62 34.55
N VAL A 136 -28.58 -42.75 35.16
CA VAL A 136 -28.45 -42.63 36.63
C VAL A 136 -29.67 -41.94 37.25
N LEU A 137 -30.31 -40.97 36.58
CA LEU A 137 -31.62 -40.45 37.00
C LEU A 137 -32.72 -41.50 36.85
N GLY A 138 -32.76 -42.23 35.74
CA GLY A 138 -33.76 -43.28 35.46
C GLY A 138 -33.62 -44.48 36.39
N LEU A 139 -32.39 -44.92 36.66
CA LEU A 139 -32.10 -45.95 37.65
C LEU A 139 -32.32 -45.41 39.08
N GLY A 140 -32.05 -44.13 39.34
CA GLY A 140 -32.41 -43.46 40.60
C GLY A 140 -33.91 -43.32 40.82
N LEU A 141 -34.72 -43.24 39.75
CA LEU A 141 -36.18 -43.28 39.78
C LEU A 141 -36.72 -44.70 39.94
N LEU A 142 -36.08 -45.71 39.35
CA LEU A 142 -36.44 -47.12 39.51
C LEU A 142 -36.01 -47.70 40.88
N ILE A 143 -34.87 -47.28 41.44
CA ILE A 143 -34.42 -47.67 42.80
C ILE A 143 -35.15 -46.86 43.88
N ARG A 144 -35.79 -45.73 43.55
CA ARG A 144 -36.78 -45.06 44.41
C ARG A 144 -38.19 -45.66 44.33
N GLY A 145 -38.38 -46.79 43.65
CA GLY A 145 -39.68 -47.46 43.49
C GLY A 145 -40.22 -48.20 44.73
N THR A 146 -39.41 -48.42 45.78
CA THR A 146 -39.78 -49.22 46.97
C THR A 146 -39.40 -48.55 48.29
N GLY A 147 -39.39 -47.22 48.31
CA GLY A 147 -39.15 -46.40 49.51
C GLY A 147 -40.21 -45.31 49.63
N GLY A 148 -41.48 -45.71 49.61
CA GLY A 148 -42.61 -44.81 49.81
C GLY A 148 -42.69 -44.37 51.26
N ASP A 149 -41.96 -43.30 51.59
CA ASP A 149 -42.37 -42.39 52.66
C ASP A 149 -43.72 -41.82 52.22
N THR A 150 -44.82 -42.50 52.60
CA THR A 150 -46.15 -41.95 52.47
C THR A 150 -46.22 -40.78 53.42
N ARG A 151 -45.86 -39.59 52.91
CA ARG A 151 -46.24 -38.33 53.53
C ARG A 151 -47.76 -38.37 53.65
N GLN A 152 -48.22 -38.68 54.86
CA GLN A 152 -49.60 -38.48 55.24
C GLN A 152 -49.83 -36.99 55.24
N PHE A 153 -50.31 -36.51 54.10
CA PHE A 153 -50.86 -35.17 54.00
C PHE A 153 -52.01 -35.08 54.99
N ALA A 154 -52.00 -34.04 55.81
CA ALA A 154 -53.11 -33.76 56.71
C ALA A 154 -54.36 -33.49 55.87
N ASP A 155 -55.53 -33.96 56.32
CA ASP A 155 -56.79 -33.63 55.69
C ASP A 155 -56.96 -32.09 55.71
N PRO A 156 -57.24 -31.41 54.58
CA PRO A 156 -57.56 -29.99 54.58
C PRO A 156 -58.72 -29.60 55.51
N GLN A 157 -59.58 -30.55 55.88
CA GLN A 157 -60.71 -30.40 56.81
C GLN A 157 -60.38 -30.83 58.25
N ASP A 158 -59.15 -31.26 58.55
CA ASP A 158 -58.67 -31.47 59.92
C ASP A 158 -58.81 -30.15 60.70
N PRO A 159 -59.45 -30.13 61.90
CA PRO A 159 -59.56 -28.93 62.72
C PRO A 159 -58.25 -28.16 62.91
N ALA A 160 -57.09 -28.84 62.98
CA ALA A 160 -55.79 -28.20 63.09
C ALA A 160 -55.34 -27.51 61.78
N MET A 161 -55.72 -28.04 60.62
CA MET A 161 -55.42 -27.42 59.31
C MET A 161 -56.39 -26.29 58.99
N VAL A 162 -57.67 -26.44 59.33
CA VAL A 162 -58.68 -25.37 59.27
C VAL A 162 -58.24 -24.20 60.16
N GLN A 163 -57.87 -24.46 61.42
CA GLN A 163 -57.36 -23.43 62.32
C GLN A 163 -56.11 -22.74 61.77
N LEU A 164 -55.11 -23.49 61.26
CA LEU A 164 -53.90 -22.92 60.66
C LEU A 164 -54.22 -21.98 59.47
N LEU A 165 -55.24 -22.34 58.68
CA LEU A 165 -55.69 -21.53 57.55
C LEU A 165 -56.48 -20.29 58.00
N GLU A 166 -57.33 -20.41 59.03
CA GLU A 166 -58.05 -19.30 59.64
C GLU A 166 -57.10 -18.30 60.31
N GLU A 167 -56.08 -18.77 61.03
CA GLU A 167 -55.00 -17.94 61.56
C GLU A 167 -54.24 -17.22 60.44
N SER A 168 -53.96 -17.91 59.33
CA SER A 168 -53.35 -17.26 58.15
C SER A 168 -54.27 -16.20 57.53
N ARG A 169 -55.58 -16.44 57.47
CA ARG A 169 -56.59 -15.48 56.98
C ARG A 169 -56.74 -14.28 57.91
N SER A 170 -56.68 -14.48 59.23
CA SER A 170 -56.79 -13.39 60.21
C SER A 170 -55.55 -12.47 60.18
N GLU A 171 -54.35 -13.03 60.04
CA GLU A 171 -53.12 -12.25 59.88
C GLU A 171 -53.08 -11.51 58.52
N ALA A 172 -53.55 -12.13 57.44
CA ALA A 172 -53.71 -11.46 56.14
C ALA A 172 -54.72 -10.29 56.22
N ALA A 173 -55.84 -10.48 56.93
CA ALA A 173 -56.82 -9.41 57.17
C ALA A 173 -56.24 -8.28 58.04
N ARG A 174 -55.46 -8.63 59.07
CA ARG A 174 -54.75 -7.67 59.94
C ARG A 174 -53.73 -6.85 59.15
N TYR A 175 -52.92 -7.49 58.30
CA TYR A 175 -52.01 -6.80 57.39
C TYR A 175 -52.77 -5.83 56.47
N ARG A 176 -53.86 -6.29 55.83
CA ARG A 176 -54.68 -5.45 54.92
C ARG A 176 -55.34 -4.27 55.65
N ALA A 177 -55.77 -4.44 56.89
CA ALA A 177 -56.31 -3.34 57.71
C ALA A 177 -55.23 -2.28 58.01
N LEU A 178 -54.04 -2.71 58.46
CA LEU A 178 -52.90 -1.82 58.68
C LEU A 178 -52.46 -1.13 57.37
N ALA A 179 -52.50 -1.84 56.24
CA ALA A 179 -52.21 -1.25 54.94
C ALA A 179 -53.23 -0.18 54.52
N ALA A 180 -54.52 -0.39 54.79
CA ALA A 180 -55.59 0.59 54.53
C ALA A 180 -55.47 1.85 55.40
N GLU A 181 -54.93 1.73 56.63
CA GLU A 181 -54.53 2.87 57.48
C GLU A 181 -53.29 3.63 56.97
N GLY A 182 -52.70 3.21 55.84
CA GLY A 182 -51.42 3.73 55.33
C GLY A 182 -50.19 3.18 56.07
N ARG A 183 -50.38 2.28 57.05
CA ARG A 183 -49.33 1.69 57.92
C ARG A 183 -48.78 0.37 57.38
N HIS A 184 -48.83 0.16 56.07
CA HIS A 184 -48.32 -1.05 55.40
C HIS A 184 -46.85 -1.34 55.73
N ASP A 185 -46.04 -0.30 55.99
CA ASP A 185 -44.63 -0.42 56.36
C ASP A 185 -44.32 -0.53 57.86
N SER A 186 -45.36 -0.57 58.72
CA SER A 186 -45.16 -0.73 60.17
C SER A 186 -44.60 -2.13 60.53
N PRO A 187 -43.83 -2.25 61.63
CA PRO A 187 -43.35 -3.55 62.12
C PRO A 187 -44.49 -4.56 62.35
N GLU A 188 -45.64 -4.10 62.82
CA GLU A 188 -46.82 -4.92 63.05
C GLU A 188 -47.42 -5.43 61.72
N ALA A 189 -47.38 -4.63 60.66
CA ALA A 189 -47.83 -5.03 59.32
C ALA A 189 -46.86 -6.02 58.67
N ILE A 190 -45.55 -5.85 58.84
CA ILE A 190 -44.53 -6.84 58.42
C ILE A 190 -44.80 -8.19 59.08
N GLN A 191 -44.90 -8.20 60.41
CA GLN A 191 -45.12 -9.42 61.18
C GLN A 191 -46.42 -10.13 60.78
N ALA A 192 -47.51 -9.39 60.57
CA ALA A 192 -48.78 -9.95 60.10
C ALA A 192 -48.66 -10.55 58.68
N LEU A 193 -47.96 -9.88 57.76
CA LEU A 193 -47.77 -10.37 56.39
C LEU A 193 -46.91 -11.65 56.36
N ASP A 194 -45.78 -11.66 57.04
CA ASP A 194 -44.91 -12.84 57.09
C ASP A 194 -45.59 -14.00 57.83
N ALA A 195 -46.28 -13.74 58.95
CA ALA A 195 -47.07 -14.76 59.65
C ALA A 195 -48.20 -15.34 58.78
N ALA A 196 -48.86 -14.52 57.95
CA ALA A 196 -49.86 -15.00 57.00
C ALA A 196 -49.24 -15.93 55.94
N ILE A 197 -48.12 -15.51 55.34
CA ILE A 197 -47.38 -16.27 54.32
C ILE A 197 -46.84 -17.59 54.88
N GLU A 198 -46.21 -17.57 56.05
CA GLU A 198 -45.65 -18.77 56.69
C GLU A 198 -46.74 -19.79 57.02
N LYS A 199 -47.85 -19.35 57.63
CA LYS A 199 -48.98 -20.24 57.94
C LYS A 199 -49.63 -20.81 56.67
N ARG A 200 -49.79 -20.01 55.59
CA ARG A 200 -50.37 -20.49 54.31
C ARG A 200 -49.44 -21.45 53.57
N ARG A 201 -48.13 -21.17 53.53
CA ARG A 201 -47.11 -22.11 53.04
C ARG A 201 -47.12 -23.42 53.82
N ALA A 202 -47.20 -23.33 55.16
CA ALA A 202 -47.26 -24.51 56.02
C ALA A 202 -48.53 -25.34 55.77
N PHE A 203 -49.69 -24.70 55.61
CA PHE A 203 -50.94 -25.36 55.22
C PHE A 203 -50.82 -26.10 53.89
N LEU A 204 -50.43 -25.41 52.80
CA LEU A 204 -50.27 -26.01 51.47
C LEU A 204 -49.24 -27.15 51.46
N TYR A 205 -48.12 -26.99 52.18
CA TYR A 205 -47.08 -28.01 52.28
C TYR A 205 -47.51 -29.24 53.09
N ARG A 206 -48.29 -29.06 54.18
CA ARG A 206 -48.75 -30.15 55.06
C ARG A 206 -49.95 -30.91 54.50
N THR A 207 -50.81 -30.25 53.74
CA THR A 207 -52.00 -30.85 53.12
C THR A 207 -51.77 -31.34 51.70
N GLY A 208 -50.72 -30.88 51.02
CA GLY A 208 -50.45 -31.23 49.61
C GLY A 208 -51.57 -30.82 48.65
N THR A 209 -52.48 -29.94 49.09
CA THR A 209 -53.65 -29.55 48.31
C THR A 209 -53.25 -28.65 47.14
N ASN A 210 -53.87 -28.88 45.98
CA ASN A 210 -53.76 -28.01 44.80
C ASN A 210 -54.92 -26.99 44.75
N ASP A 211 -55.31 -26.45 45.90
CA ASP A 211 -56.34 -25.41 45.97
C ASP A 211 -55.82 -24.13 45.30
N TRP A 212 -56.37 -23.81 44.13
CA TRP A 212 -55.93 -22.64 43.37
C TRP A 212 -56.23 -21.33 44.10
N VAL A 213 -57.22 -21.29 44.99
CA VAL A 213 -57.62 -20.08 45.71
C VAL A 213 -56.56 -19.74 46.76
N GLU A 214 -56.19 -20.71 47.59
CA GLU A 214 -55.16 -20.53 48.61
C GLU A 214 -53.75 -20.39 48.00
N GLN A 215 -53.46 -21.07 46.88
CA GLN A 215 -52.22 -20.84 46.13
C GLN A 215 -52.17 -19.42 45.57
N ARG A 216 -53.26 -18.93 44.95
CA ARG A 216 -53.31 -17.57 44.40
C ARG A 216 -53.22 -16.49 45.47
N GLU A 217 -53.90 -16.67 46.60
CA GLU A 217 -53.82 -15.78 47.76
C GLU A 217 -52.40 -15.75 48.35
N LEU A 218 -51.71 -16.91 48.41
CA LEU A 218 -50.29 -16.95 48.75
C LEU A 218 -49.44 -16.18 47.72
N ASP A 219 -49.66 -16.39 46.43
CA ASP A 219 -48.95 -15.66 45.36
C ASP A 219 -49.22 -14.14 45.41
N GLU A 220 -50.38 -13.70 45.89
CA GLU A 220 -50.72 -12.28 46.12
C GLU A 220 -49.95 -11.72 47.33
N LEU A 221 -49.98 -12.36 48.49
CA LEU A 221 -49.22 -11.95 49.68
C LEU A 221 -47.69 -11.97 49.45
N GLU A 222 -47.18 -12.97 48.73
CA GLU A 222 -45.76 -13.05 48.38
C GLU A 222 -45.34 -11.93 47.42
N ARG A 223 -46.20 -11.53 46.49
CA ARG A 223 -45.96 -10.35 45.63
C ARG A 223 -45.92 -9.06 46.44
N GLU A 224 -46.82 -8.90 47.42
CA GLU A 224 -46.83 -7.72 48.31
C GLU A 224 -45.55 -7.66 49.15
N ARG A 225 -45.13 -8.75 49.78
CA ARG A 225 -43.85 -8.82 50.53
C ARG A 225 -42.66 -8.52 49.62
N ASN A 226 -42.61 -9.13 48.43
CA ASN A 226 -41.52 -8.91 47.49
C ASN A 226 -41.48 -7.45 47.00
N ALA A 227 -42.63 -6.82 46.74
CA ALA A 227 -42.70 -5.42 46.33
C ALA A 227 -42.14 -4.48 47.41
N ARG A 228 -42.44 -4.74 48.69
CA ARG A 228 -41.89 -3.99 49.83
C ARG A 228 -40.37 -4.18 49.96
N ARG A 229 -39.87 -5.42 49.87
CA ARG A 229 -38.42 -5.69 49.86
C ARG A 229 -37.70 -5.07 48.66
N ILE A 230 -38.33 -5.03 47.49
CA ILE A 230 -37.81 -4.33 46.29
C ILE A 230 -37.68 -2.82 46.55
N ALA A 231 -38.65 -2.19 47.21
CA ALA A 231 -38.60 -0.76 47.56
C ALA A 231 -37.49 -0.46 48.59
N ASP A 232 -37.36 -1.29 49.63
CA ASP A 232 -36.30 -1.22 50.64
C ASP A 232 -34.89 -1.35 50.01
N LEU A 233 -34.67 -2.39 49.18
CA LEU A 233 -33.41 -2.59 48.45
C LEU A 233 -33.09 -1.43 47.49
N LEU A 234 -34.10 -0.81 46.88
CA LEU A 234 -33.92 0.34 46.00
C LEU A 234 -33.45 1.57 46.79
N ALA A 235 -34.09 1.88 47.91
CA ALA A 235 -33.72 3.00 48.78
C ALA A 235 -32.31 2.83 49.37
N GLN A 236 -31.99 1.63 49.88
CA GLN A 236 -30.65 1.31 50.37
C GLN A 236 -29.60 1.42 49.27
N SER A 237 -29.92 1.02 48.03
CA SER A 237 -29.01 1.14 46.89
C SER A 237 -28.76 2.60 46.51
N GLU A 238 -29.78 3.46 46.60
CA GLU A 238 -29.65 4.90 46.33
C GLU A 238 -28.81 5.61 47.39
N GLU A 239 -28.98 5.23 48.67
CA GLU A 239 -28.14 5.72 49.77
C GLU A 239 -26.68 5.28 49.59
N ASN A 240 -26.43 4.00 49.28
CA ASN A 240 -25.07 3.50 49.05
C ASN A 240 -24.43 4.10 47.79
N GLU A 241 -25.19 4.39 46.73
CA GLU A 241 -24.70 5.17 45.59
C GLU A 241 -24.40 6.64 45.94
N ALA A 242 -25.09 7.23 46.92
CA ALA A 242 -24.77 8.57 47.44
C ALA A 242 -23.48 8.56 48.26
N ARG A 243 -23.37 7.65 49.23
CA ARG A 243 -22.15 7.42 50.03
C ARG A 243 -20.92 7.16 49.13
N ALA A 244 -21.09 6.43 48.04
CA ALA A 244 -20.03 6.19 47.06
C ALA A 244 -19.56 7.46 46.32
N ARG A 245 -20.44 8.45 46.10
CA ARG A 245 -20.06 9.75 45.52
C ARG A 245 -19.35 10.61 46.55
N GLU A 246 -19.91 10.70 47.76
CA GLU A 246 -19.33 11.47 48.88
C GLU A 246 -17.93 10.98 49.23
N ALA A 247 -17.72 9.65 49.31
CA ALA A 247 -16.40 9.07 49.57
C ALA A 247 -15.38 9.40 48.46
N ARG A 248 -15.80 9.39 47.18
CA ARG A 248 -14.94 9.83 46.06
C ARG A 248 -14.56 11.31 46.16
N GLU A 249 -15.50 12.18 46.52
CA GLU A 249 -15.26 13.61 46.71
C GLU A 249 -14.35 13.90 47.93
N ALA A 250 -14.47 13.09 48.99
CA ALA A 250 -13.59 13.12 50.16
C ALA A 250 -12.19 12.53 49.92
N GLY A 251 -11.94 11.89 48.77
CA GLY A 251 -10.67 11.24 48.46
C GLY A 251 -10.48 9.86 49.11
N ASP A 252 -11.56 9.20 49.49
CA ASP A 252 -11.60 7.82 50.01
C ASP A 252 -12.04 6.82 48.91
N PRO A 253 -11.10 6.22 48.16
CA PRO A 253 -11.43 5.23 47.14
C PRO A 253 -11.86 3.87 47.71
N GLU A 254 -11.50 3.54 48.95
CA GLU A 254 -11.84 2.25 49.57
C GLU A 254 -13.30 2.25 50.04
N GLY A 255 -13.71 3.28 50.79
CA GLY A 255 -15.11 3.48 51.19
C GLY A 255 -16.03 3.66 49.99
N ALA A 256 -15.58 4.34 48.94
CA ALA A 256 -16.33 4.45 47.69
C ALA A 256 -16.56 3.09 47.01
N LEU A 257 -15.53 2.23 46.97
CA LEU A 257 -15.62 0.90 46.38
C LEU A 257 -16.50 -0.05 47.22
N GLU A 258 -16.43 0.04 48.55
CA GLU A 258 -17.29 -0.73 49.45
C GLU A 258 -18.77 -0.34 49.27
N ALA A 259 -19.08 0.95 49.25
CA ALA A 259 -20.43 1.46 49.03
C ALA A 259 -20.99 1.05 47.64
N LEU A 260 -20.17 1.10 46.57
CA LEU A 260 -20.58 0.60 45.24
C LEU A 260 -20.85 -0.90 45.23
N ARG A 261 -20.02 -1.70 45.91
CA ARG A 261 -20.22 -3.16 46.03
C ARG A 261 -21.52 -3.47 46.77
N GLU A 262 -21.85 -2.72 47.83
CA GLU A 262 -23.11 -2.88 48.55
C GLU A 262 -24.33 -2.49 47.72
N ALA A 263 -24.30 -1.32 47.06
CA ALA A 263 -25.35 -0.92 46.12
C ALA A 263 -25.56 -1.97 45.01
N HIS A 264 -24.48 -2.56 44.48
CA HIS A 264 -24.56 -3.62 43.48
C HIS A 264 -25.13 -4.92 44.06
N ARG A 265 -24.77 -5.33 45.28
CA ARG A 265 -25.38 -6.50 45.97
C ARG A 265 -26.89 -6.33 46.08
N GLN A 266 -27.35 -5.15 46.50
CA GLN A 266 -28.77 -4.83 46.68
C GLN A 266 -29.54 -4.85 45.36
N ILE A 267 -28.98 -4.30 44.27
CA ILE A 267 -29.58 -4.36 42.93
C ILE A 267 -29.62 -5.79 42.36
N VAL A 268 -28.61 -6.63 42.65
CA VAL A 268 -28.62 -8.05 42.26
C VAL A 268 -29.69 -8.84 43.02
N GLU A 269 -29.89 -8.58 44.31
CA GLU A 269 -30.98 -9.15 45.11
C GLU A 269 -32.35 -8.70 44.57
N LEU A 270 -32.51 -7.40 44.29
CA LEU A 270 -33.71 -6.82 43.69
C LEU A 270 -34.05 -7.49 42.34
N ASN A 271 -33.07 -7.64 41.44
CA ASN A 271 -33.26 -8.29 40.13
C ASN A 271 -33.56 -9.80 40.23
N ARG A 272 -33.28 -10.43 41.38
CA ARG A 272 -33.67 -11.81 41.68
C ARG A 272 -35.11 -11.89 42.19
N LEU A 273 -35.58 -10.91 42.96
CA LEU A 273 -36.96 -10.80 43.44
C LEU A 273 -37.94 -10.32 42.35
N ALA A 274 -37.46 -9.50 41.40
CA ALA A 274 -38.20 -9.01 40.23
C ALA A 274 -37.66 -9.64 38.92
N PRO A 275 -37.93 -10.93 38.65
CA PRO A 275 -37.35 -11.62 37.48
C PRO A 275 -37.82 -11.04 36.13
N THR A 276 -39.04 -10.48 36.07
CA THR A 276 -39.67 -9.89 34.89
C THR A 276 -40.43 -8.60 35.25
N GLY A 277 -40.64 -7.72 34.28
CA GLY A 277 -41.41 -6.48 34.45
C GLY A 277 -40.58 -5.20 34.62
N SER A 278 -41.27 -4.07 34.83
CA SER A 278 -40.70 -2.72 34.91
C SER A 278 -39.84 -2.45 36.14
N GLN A 279 -39.96 -3.26 37.18
CA GLN A 279 -39.18 -3.13 38.42
C GLN A 279 -37.73 -3.63 38.28
N ARG A 280 -37.40 -4.38 37.20
CA ARG A 280 -36.07 -4.97 37.00
C ARG A 280 -35.04 -3.94 36.55
N GLN A 281 -33.98 -3.79 37.34
CA GLN A 281 -32.93 -2.77 37.24
C GLN A 281 -31.67 -3.22 36.46
N THR A 282 -31.81 -3.97 35.36
CA THR A 282 -30.68 -4.56 34.61
C THR A 282 -29.64 -3.54 34.12
N ALA A 283 -30.08 -2.35 33.71
CA ALA A 283 -29.18 -1.27 33.26
C ALA A 283 -28.37 -0.68 34.43
N ARG A 284 -28.99 -0.54 35.61
CA ARG A 284 -28.36 -0.06 36.85
C ARG A 284 -27.36 -1.07 37.40
N GLU A 285 -27.70 -2.36 37.38
CA GLU A 285 -26.78 -3.47 37.69
C GLU A 285 -25.52 -3.40 36.81
N THR A 286 -25.71 -3.27 35.49
CA THR A 286 -24.61 -3.19 34.52
C THR A 286 -23.73 -1.95 34.77
N ARG A 287 -24.33 -0.79 35.03
CA ARG A 287 -23.61 0.45 35.36
C ARG A 287 -22.77 0.28 36.63
N LEU A 288 -23.37 -0.20 37.72
CA LEU A 288 -22.66 -0.44 38.98
C LEU A 288 -21.51 -1.44 38.83
N ALA A 289 -21.70 -2.51 38.06
CA ALA A 289 -20.62 -3.46 37.75
C ALA A 289 -19.46 -2.81 36.96
N MET A 290 -19.75 -1.85 36.08
CA MET A 290 -18.73 -1.07 35.36
C MET A 290 -18.03 -0.06 36.28
N ASP A 291 -18.77 0.59 37.18
CA ASP A 291 -18.24 1.55 38.16
C ASP A 291 -17.32 0.88 39.18
N ILE A 292 -17.66 -0.32 39.65
CA ILE A 292 -16.80 -1.17 40.50
C ILE A 292 -15.52 -1.54 39.74
N ALA A 293 -15.64 -2.10 38.52
CA ALA A 293 -14.48 -2.49 37.73
C ALA A 293 -13.57 -1.30 37.37
N ALA A 294 -14.14 -0.09 37.23
CA ALA A 294 -13.37 1.14 37.02
C ALA A 294 -12.59 1.54 38.29
N ALA A 295 -13.23 1.54 39.46
CA ALA A 295 -12.56 1.88 40.72
C ALA A 295 -11.44 0.88 41.08
N GLU A 296 -11.65 -0.42 40.82
CA GLU A 296 -10.63 -1.46 41.05
C GLU A 296 -9.44 -1.35 40.06
N ALA A 297 -9.67 -0.89 38.83
CA ALA A 297 -8.63 -0.72 37.81
C ALA A 297 -7.84 0.60 37.93
N GLU A 298 -8.43 1.65 38.51
CA GLU A 298 -7.88 3.00 38.62
C GLU A 298 -6.45 3.08 39.23
N PRO A 299 -6.14 2.44 40.38
CA PRO A 299 -4.78 2.48 40.93
C PRO A 299 -3.75 1.77 40.05
N LEU A 300 -4.14 0.71 39.33
CA LEU A 300 -3.27 0.02 38.36
C LEU A 300 -3.02 0.90 37.13
N HIS A 301 -4.05 1.61 36.67
CA HIS A 301 -3.93 2.56 35.56
C HIS A 301 -2.97 3.70 35.92
N HIS A 302 -3.15 4.36 37.07
CA HIS A 302 -2.25 5.42 37.53
C HIS A 302 -0.80 4.92 37.76
N ARG A 303 -0.60 3.66 38.16
CA ARG A 303 0.74 3.06 38.22
C ARG A 303 1.33 2.85 36.82
N SER A 304 0.54 2.34 35.87
CA SER A 304 0.96 2.16 34.48
C SER A 304 1.32 3.48 33.79
N MET A 305 0.57 4.56 34.05
CA MET A 305 0.88 5.90 33.52
C MET A 305 2.20 6.45 34.06
N ARG A 306 2.45 6.35 35.38
CA ARG A 306 3.73 6.80 35.98
C ARG A 306 4.94 6.01 35.47
N LEU A 307 4.78 4.71 35.21
CA LEU A 307 5.83 3.90 34.59
C LEU A 307 6.12 4.35 33.15
N GLU A 308 5.10 4.75 32.40
CA GLU A 308 5.27 5.30 31.05
C GLU A 308 6.02 6.66 31.08
N GLU A 309 5.71 7.53 32.05
CA GLU A 309 6.44 8.78 32.28
C GLU A 309 7.91 8.53 32.65
N GLN A 310 8.17 7.57 33.54
CA GLN A 310 9.53 7.13 33.90
C GLN A 310 10.29 6.58 32.69
N ALA A 311 9.63 5.78 31.85
CA ALA A 311 10.24 5.24 30.64
C ALA A 311 10.66 6.34 29.66
N ARG A 312 9.79 7.34 29.45
CA ARG A 312 10.08 8.52 28.61
C ARG A 312 11.23 9.37 29.19
N ALA A 313 11.30 9.52 30.51
CA ALA A 313 12.41 10.21 31.17
C ALA A 313 13.75 9.46 31.01
N ALA A 314 13.74 8.13 31.14
CA ALA A 314 14.90 7.28 30.90
C ALA A 314 15.40 7.37 29.45
N LEU A 315 14.50 7.38 28.46
CA LEU A 315 14.86 7.63 27.05
C LEU A 315 15.53 8.99 26.85
N ALA A 316 15.01 10.05 27.47
CA ALA A 316 15.60 11.39 27.38
C ALA A 316 16.99 11.47 28.04
N ALA A 317 17.28 10.59 29.00
CA ALA A 317 18.59 10.43 29.64
C ALA A 317 19.53 9.46 28.90
N GLY A 318 19.05 8.76 27.86
CA GLY A 318 19.82 7.74 27.13
C GLY A 318 19.89 6.36 27.81
N ASP A 319 19.15 6.13 28.90
CA ASP A 319 19.08 4.82 29.56
C ASP A 319 17.98 3.95 28.92
N PHE A 320 18.34 3.30 27.83
CA PHE A 320 17.45 2.41 27.09
C PHE A 320 17.01 1.18 27.89
N THR A 321 17.83 0.71 28.84
CA THR A 321 17.53 -0.47 29.66
C THR A 321 16.47 -0.15 30.71
N ALA A 322 16.60 0.99 31.41
CA ALA A 322 15.57 1.46 32.31
C ALA A 322 14.27 1.80 31.57
N ALA A 323 14.37 2.40 30.37
CA ALA A 323 13.22 2.68 29.53
C ALA A 323 12.46 1.41 29.11
N GLU A 324 13.16 0.37 28.61
CA GLU A 324 12.52 -0.90 28.24
C GLU A 324 11.81 -1.53 29.44
N SER A 325 12.48 -1.60 30.59
CA SER A 325 11.91 -2.16 31.82
C SER A 325 10.65 -1.42 32.28
N ALA A 326 10.66 -0.09 32.22
CA ALA A 326 9.52 0.72 32.63
C ALA A 326 8.34 0.62 31.64
N PHE A 327 8.58 0.60 30.32
CA PHE A 327 7.54 0.35 29.32
C PHE A 327 6.95 -1.06 29.44
N LEU A 328 7.76 -2.08 29.70
CA LEU A 328 7.30 -3.45 29.88
C LEU A 328 6.39 -3.58 31.12
N GLN A 329 6.77 -2.97 32.24
CA GLN A 329 5.92 -2.93 33.43
C GLN A 329 4.61 -2.15 33.19
N ALA A 330 4.66 -1.05 32.43
CA ALA A 330 3.46 -0.30 32.05
C ALA A 330 2.52 -1.14 31.15
N HIS A 331 3.08 -1.87 30.19
CA HIS A 331 2.38 -2.81 29.31
C HIS A 331 1.69 -3.92 30.12
N ASP A 332 2.41 -4.59 31.02
CA ASP A 332 1.89 -5.73 31.77
C ASP A 332 0.73 -5.33 32.69
N LEU A 333 0.79 -4.13 33.29
CA LEU A 333 -0.33 -3.55 34.03
C LEU A 333 -1.53 -3.26 33.10
N GLN A 334 -1.32 -2.75 31.89
CA GLN A 334 -2.42 -2.53 30.93
C GLN A 334 -3.04 -3.85 30.47
N ILE A 335 -2.24 -4.91 30.26
CA ILE A 335 -2.75 -6.26 29.97
C ILE A 335 -3.54 -6.82 31.16
N GLN A 336 -3.06 -6.62 32.40
CA GLN A 336 -3.79 -7.01 33.61
C GLN A 336 -5.16 -6.29 33.70
N ILE A 337 -5.21 -4.99 33.41
CA ILE A 337 -6.46 -4.22 33.37
C ILE A 337 -7.40 -4.76 32.30
N ASN A 338 -6.90 -4.94 31.08
CA ASN A 338 -7.69 -5.44 29.94
C ASN A 338 -8.28 -6.84 30.21
N ARG A 339 -7.55 -7.69 30.94
CA ARG A 339 -7.96 -9.06 31.26
C ARG A 339 -8.94 -9.13 32.43
N ASN A 340 -8.64 -8.46 33.53
CA ASN A 340 -9.37 -8.62 34.79
C ASN A 340 -10.53 -7.62 34.92
N PHE A 341 -10.39 -6.43 34.32
CA PHE A 341 -11.34 -5.32 34.41
C PHE A 341 -11.80 -4.88 33.02
N SER A 342 -12.12 -5.86 32.15
CA SER A 342 -12.49 -5.66 30.73
C SER A 342 -13.72 -4.78 30.49
N ARG A 343 -14.54 -4.52 31.52
CA ARG A 343 -15.70 -3.62 31.51
C ARG A 343 -15.39 -2.21 32.05
N SER A 344 -14.18 -1.97 32.53
CA SER A 344 -13.75 -0.67 33.04
C SER A 344 -13.46 0.32 31.90
N ARG A 345 -13.55 1.61 32.19
CA ARG A 345 -13.10 2.70 31.29
C ARG A 345 -11.59 2.67 30.98
N PHE A 346 -10.81 1.89 31.73
CA PHE A 346 -9.36 1.79 31.62
C PHE A 346 -8.89 0.59 30.79
N ALA A 347 -9.80 -0.26 30.33
CA ALA A 347 -9.49 -1.36 29.43
C ALA A 347 -9.21 -0.83 28.01
N ASP A 348 -7.93 -0.72 27.66
CA ASP A 348 -7.44 -0.20 26.38
C ASP A 348 -6.46 -1.20 25.74
N SER A 349 -6.92 -1.86 24.68
CA SER A 349 -6.11 -2.79 23.88
C SER A 349 -5.19 -2.08 22.87
N GLN A 350 -5.50 -0.84 22.49
CA GLN A 350 -4.69 -0.03 21.59
C GLN A 350 -3.47 0.52 22.33
N ARG A 351 -3.66 1.04 23.56
CA ARG A 351 -2.54 1.44 24.43
C ARG A 351 -1.62 0.26 24.76
N ALA A 352 -2.17 -0.92 25.04
CA ALA A 352 -1.34 -2.11 25.22
C ALA A 352 -0.48 -2.41 23.98
N ALA A 353 -1.07 -2.40 22.79
CA ALA A 353 -0.33 -2.61 21.53
C ALA A 353 0.73 -1.53 21.26
N ALA A 354 0.48 -0.27 21.64
CA ALA A 354 1.43 0.82 21.52
C ALA A 354 2.64 0.65 22.47
N LEU A 355 2.41 0.28 23.74
CA LEU A 355 3.48 0.02 24.71
C LEU A 355 4.35 -1.17 24.29
N ASP A 356 3.74 -2.24 23.76
CA ASP A 356 4.43 -3.41 23.21
C ASP A 356 5.27 -3.05 21.97
N ALA A 357 4.76 -2.17 21.10
CA ALA A 357 5.51 -1.64 19.96
C ALA A 357 6.73 -0.80 20.39
N GLU A 358 6.63 -0.05 21.49
CA GLU A 358 7.77 0.68 22.07
C GLU A 358 8.83 -0.27 22.64
N VAL A 359 8.43 -1.28 23.42
CA VAL A 359 9.35 -2.32 23.92
C VAL A 359 10.04 -3.06 22.76
N ALA A 360 9.29 -3.44 21.72
CA ALA A 360 9.85 -4.08 20.53
C ALA A 360 10.81 -3.14 19.77
N SER A 361 10.53 -1.83 19.74
CA SER A 361 11.41 -0.82 19.11
C SER A 361 12.73 -0.66 19.86
N LEU A 362 12.70 -0.68 21.20
CA LEU A 362 13.91 -0.57 22.02
C LEU A 362 14.80 -1.81 21.90
N ARG A 363 14.21 -3.01 21.91
CA ARG A 363 14.95 -4.26 21.68
C ARG A 363 15.61 -4.30 20.30
N ALA A 364 14.93 -3.79 19.28
CA ALA A 364 15.46 -3.69 17.92
C ALA A 364 16.60 -2.66 17.75
N ALA A 365 16.77 -1.71 18.69
CA ALA A 365 17.64 -0.55 18.50
C ALA A 365 19.12 -0.92 18.24
N SER A 366 19.64 -1.95 18.90
CA SER A 366 21.01 -2.40 18.66
C SER A 366 21.22 -2.99 17.25
N THR A 367 20.22 -3.70 16.72
CA THR A 367 20.23 -4.23 15.34
C THR A 367 20.07 -3.11 14.32
N VAL A 368 19.29 -2.07 14.64
CA VAL A 368 19.16 -0.84 13.84
C VAL A 368 20.49 -0.11 13.70
N VAL A 369 21.25 0.06 14.79
CA VAL A 369 22.58 0.69 14.73
C VAL A 369 23.51 -0.07 13.79
N ARG A 370 23.58 -1.41 13.90
CA ARG A 370 24.44 -2.23 13.01
C ARG A 370 23.99 -2.22 11.55
N ARG A 371 22.68 -2.13 11.29
CA ARG A 371 22.14 -1.91 9.94
C ARG A 371 22.66 -0.57 9.39
N ASP A 372 22.58 0.49 10.17
CA ASP A 372 22.93 1.84 9.73
C ASP A 372 24.45 2.03 9.58
N GLU A 373 25.27 1.37 10.41
CA GLU A 373 26.72 1.23 10.22
C GLU A 373 27.06 0.49 8.90
N ALA A 374 26.33 -0.58 8.58
CA ALA A 374 26.50 -1.30 7.32
C ALA A 374 26.07 -0.45 6.10
N VAL A 375 25.01 0.35 6.22
CA VAL A 375 24.61 1.33 5.18
C VAL A 375 25.72 2.38 5.00
N ALA A 376 26.21 3.01 6.07
CA ALA A 376 27.30 3.99 5.99
C ALA A 376 28.57 3.41 5.36
N THR A 377 28.89 2.13 5.64
CA THR A 377 29.99 1.41 4.99
C THR A 377 29.73 1.23 3.49
N ALA A 378 28.49 0.91 3.12
CA ALA A 378 28.09 0.73 1.73
C ALA A 378 28.14 2.03 0.91
N GLU A 379 27.70 3.17 1.48
CA GLU A 379 27.83 4.48 0.84
C GLU A 379 29.30 4.86 0.63
N GLN A 380 30.15 4.69 1.66
CA GLN A 380 31.58 5.01 1.54
C GLN A 380 32.32 4.16 0.51
N ALA A 381 31.90 2.91 0.31
CA ALA A 381 32.43 2.05 -0.75
C ALA A 381 31.91 2.48 -2.13
N TRP A 382 30.62 2.84 -2.22
CA TRP A 382 29.99 3.33 -3.44
C TRP A 382 30.62 4.65 -3.94
N ASP A 383 30.88 5.60 -3.04
CA ASP A 383 31.58 6.87 -3.34
C ASP A 383 33.03 6.67 -3.82
N ARG A 384 33.63 5.51 -3.53
CA ARG A 384 34.98 5.10 -3.98
C ARG A 384 34.95 4.21 -5.22
N GLU A 385 33.76 3.94 -5.78
CA GLU A 385 33.52 2.99 -6.87
C GLU A 385 33.94 1.53 -6.53
N ASP A 386 34.08 1.17 -5.25
CA ASP A 386 34.26 -0.21 -4.81
C ASP A 386 32.91 -0.92 -4.77
N TRP A 387 32.46 -1.31 -5.95
CA TRP A 387 31.16 -1.94 -6.17
C TRP A 387 30.99 -3.27 -5.42
N GLN A 388 32.07 -4.01 -5.21
CA GLN A 388 32.03 -5.29 -4.49
C GLN A 388 31.84 -5.04 -2.99
N GLN A 389 32.64 -4.14 -2.39
CA GLN A 389 32.50 -3.78 -0.98
C GLN A 389 31.13 -3.14 -0.70
N ALA A 390 30.65 -2.26 -1.60
CA ALA A 390 29.32 -1.65 -1.49
C ALA A 390 28.21 -2.71 -1.52
N ALA A 391 28.28 -3.68 -2.43
CA ALA A 391 27.31 -4.78 -2.50
C ALA A 391 27.33 -5.65 -1.22
N ASP A 392 28.49 -6.03 -0.73
CA ASP A 392 28.60 -6.84 0.49
C ASP A 392 28.09 -6.10 1.74
N ALA A 393 28.31 -4.78 1.83
CA ALA A 393 27.78 -3.96 2.89
C ALA A 393 26.24 -3.78 2.80
N PHE A 394 25.68 -3.56 1.59
CA PHE A 394 24.22 -3.54 1.41
C PHE A 394 23.56 -4.90 1.69
N ARG A 395 24.24 -6.02 1.41
CA ARG A 395 23.80 -7.36 1.81
C ARG A 395 23.68 -7.47 3.33
N VAL A 396 24.68 -6.99 4.08
CA VAL A 396 24.64 -6.98 5.55
C VAL A 396 23.52 -6.08 6.08
N ALA A 397 23.34 -4.87 5.54
CA ALA A 397 22.23 -3.99 5.90
C ALA A 397 20.84 -4.62 5.65
N ARG A 398 20.67 -5.27 4.48
CA ARG A 398 19.47 -6.06 4.15
C ARG A 398 19.22 -7.18 5.16
N ASP A 399 20.27 -7.91 5.54
CA ASP A 399 20.14 -9.05 6.44
C ASP A 399 19.76 -8.61 7.86
N TYR A 400 20.33 -7.49 8.36
CA TYR A 400 19.85 -6.87 9.61
C TYR A 400 18.42 -6.32 9.52
N GLN A 401 18.02 -5.72 8.39
CA GLN A 401 16.62 -5.28 8.22
C GLN A 401 15.64 -6.47 8.20
N ARG A 402 16.04 -7.59 7.60
CA ARG A 402 15.26 -8.85 7.65
C ARG A 402 15.19 -9.42 9.08
N GLN A 403 16.29 -9.36 9.83
CA GLN A 403 16.30 -9.75 11.24
C GLN A 403 15.33 -8.89 12.06
N ILE A 404 15.34 -7.57 11.89
CA ILE A 404 14.37 -6.65 12.54
C ILE A 404 12.92 -7.04 12.23
N ASN A 405 12.63 -7.32 10.95
CA ASN A 405 11.28 -7.72 10.51
C ASN A 405 10.82 -9.07 11.10
N GLN A 406 11.74 -9.98 11.44
CA GLN A 406 11.45 -11.33 11.93
C GLN A 406 11.41 -11.41 13.47
N GLU A 407 12.41 -10.84 14.14
CA GLU A 407 12.58 -10.91 15.60
C GLU A 407 11.74 -9.86 16.33
N PHE A 408 11.51 -8.70 15.71
CA PHE A 408 10.80 -7.57 16.32
C PHE A 408 9.61 -7.09 15.47
N PRO A 409 8.63 -7.95 15.12
CA PRO A 409 7.56 -7.65 14.16
C PRO A 409 6.57 -6.54 14.58
N ARG A 410 6.68 -6.03 15.81
CA ARG A 410 5.91 -4.87 16.34
C ARG A 410 6.75 -3.59 16.46
N SER A 411 8.04 -3.66 16.15
CA SER A 411 8.94 -2.52 16.17
C SER A 411 8.56 -1.48 15.11
N ARG A 412 8.74 -0.19 15.42
CA ARG A 412 8.61 0.91 14.45
C ARG A 412 9.58 0.79 13.26
N PHE A 413 10.62 -0.04 13.39
CA PHE A 413 11.68 -0.22 12.39
C PHE A 413 11.42 -1.36 11.40
N VAL A 414 10.26 -2.02 11.48
CA VAL A 414 9.86 -3.05 10.50
C VAL A 414 9.60 -2.39 9.15
N SER A 415 10.33 -2.81 8.12
CA SER A 415 10.10 -2.40 6.74
C SER A 415 10.54 -3.49 5.75
N ILE A 416 9.60 -3.96 4.94
CA ILE A 416 9.89 -4.89 3.83
C ILE A 416 10.55 -4.12 2.69
N GLU A 417 9.97 -2.97 2.32
CA GLU A 417 10.48 -2.06 1.28
C GLU A 417 11.95 -1.68 1.51
N GLN A 418 12.36 -1.38 2.74
CA GLN A 418 13.75 -1.05 3.05
C GLN A 418 14.70 -2.22 2.79
N ALA A 419 14.29 -3.45 3.10
CA ALA A 419 15.08 -4.65 2.79
C ALA A 419 15.12 -4.93 1.28
N GLU A 420 14.07 -4.61 0.55
CA GLU A 420 14.06 -4.75 -0.92
C GLU A 420 14.92 -3.66 -1.59
N SER A 421 14.88 -2.43 -1.10
CA SER A 421 15.74 -1.33 -1.53
C SER A 421 17.23 -1.67 -1.37
N PHE A 422 17.64 -2.22 -0.21
CA PHE A 422 19.02 -2.68 -0.04
C PHE A 422 19.40 -3.81 -1.01
N GLU A 423 18.47 -4.69 -1.39
CA GLU A 423 18.73 -5.72 -2.41
C GLU A 423 18.86 -5.12 -3.83
N THR A 424 18.00 -4.16 -4.19
CA THR A 424 18.09 -3.37 -5.43
C THR A 424 19.45 -2.67 -5.51
N ARG A 425 19.87 -1.98 -4.45
CA ARG A 425 21.17 -1.28 -4.39
C ARG A 425 22.35 -2.24 -4.45
N ARG A 426 22.27 -3.40 -3.79
CA ARG A 426 23.26 -4.48 -3.89
C ARG A 426 23.43 -4.97 -5.34
N GLN A 427 22.33 -5.29 -6.02
CA GLN A 427 22.37 -5.75 -7.42
C GLN A 427 22.83 -4.62 -8.36
N THR A 428 22.47 -3.38 -8.07
CA THR A 428 22.91 -2.19 -8.83
C THR A 428 24.41 -1.98 -8.72
N ALA A 429 25.00 -2.15 -7.53
CA ALA A 429 26.45 -2.10 -7.33
C ALA A 429 27.16 -3.18 -8.17
N LEU A 430 26.82 -4.46 -7.97
CA LEU A 430 27.41 -5.57 -8.74
C LEU A 430 27.22 -5.39 -10.27
N GLY A 431 26.08 -4.82 -10.66
CA GLY A 431 25.74 -4.51 -12.03
C GLY A 431 26.59 -3.39 -12.68
N LYS A 432 27.31 -2.55 -11.93
CA LYS A 432 28.02 -1.38 -12.52
C LYS A 432 29.02 -1.77 -13.61
N VAL A 433 29.88 -2.75 -13.37
CA VAL A 433 30.90 -3.20 -14.34
C VAL A 433 30.31 -3.85 -15.60
N PRO A 434 29.36 -4.81 -15.52
CA PRO A 434 28.68 -5.32 -16.72
C PRO A 434 27.83 -4.26 -17.43
N ALA A 435 27.13 -3.38 -16.72
CA ALA A 435 26.38 -2.28 -17.31
C ALA A 435 27.29 -1.33 -18.10
N GLN A 436 28.47 -0.95 -17.57
CA GLN A 436 29.41 -0.09 -18.27
C GLN A 436 29.91 -0.72 -19.58
N ARG A 437 30.07 -2.06 -19.65
CA ARG A 437 30.42 -2.75 -20.91
C ARG A 437 29.30 -2.66 -21.95
N ILE A 438 28.04 -2.73 -21.52
CA ILE A 438 26.86 -2.52 -22.38
C ILE A 438 26.81 -1.07 -22.88
N LEU A 439 27.00 -0.08 -21.99
CA LEU A 439 27.02 1.35 -22.34
C LEU A 439 28.16 1.71 -23.29
N ASN A 440 29.36 1.14 -23.11
CA ASN A 440 30.49 1.36 -24.02
C ASN A 440 30.18 0.82 -25.43
N ARG A 441 29.60 -0.39 -25.53
CA ARG A 441 29.21 -0.97 -26.82
C ARG A 441 28.01 -0.24 -27.45
N LEU A 442 27.13 0.38 -26.66
CA LEU A 442 26.10 1.29 -27.15
C LEU A 442 26.72 2.53 -27.81
N ALA A 443 27.79 3.09 -27.25
CA ALA A 443 28.52 4.19 -27.91
C ALA A 443 29.21 3.77 -29.22
N ASP A 444 29.63 2.50 -29.35
CA ASP A 444 30.14 1.95 -30.61
C ASP A 444 29.02 1.71 -31.64
N LEU A 445 27.84 1.28 -31.20
CA LEU A 445 26.61 1.22 -32.02
C LEU A 445 26.27 2.60 -32.56
N ASP A 446 26.27 3.63 -31.70
CA ASP A 446 25.97 5.00 -32.07
C ASP A 446 26.95 5.52 -33.13
N ARG A 447 28.24 5.22 -32.97
CA ARG A 447 29.27 5.59 -33.97
C ARG A 447 29.09 4.87 -35.30
N ALA A 448 28.65 3.60 -35.30
CA ALA A 448 28.38 2.86 -36.54
C ALA A 448 27.18 3.45 -37.30
N LEU A 449 26.07 3.70 -36.59
CA LEU A 449 24.86 4.30 -37.16
C LEU A 449 25.09 5.73 -37.66
N ALA A 450 25.84 6.54 -36.88
CA ALA A 450 26.22 7.90 -37.23
C ALA A 450 27.05 8.00 -38.51
N ASN A 451 27.73 6.91 -38.91
CA ASN A 451 28.49 6.78 -40.15
C ASN A 451 27.71 6.09 -41.28
N GLY A 452 26.43 5.74 -41.05
CA GLY A 452 25.58 5.06 -42.03
C GLY A 452 25.82 3.54 -42.17
N ASP A 453 26.61 2.92 -41.28
CA ASP A 453 26.80 1.45 -41.28
C ASP A 453 25.62 0.75 -40.58
N ALA A 454 24.49 0.67 -41.30
CA ALA A 454 23.30 -0.04 -40.84
C ALA A 454 23.56 -1.53 -40.57
N ALA A 455 24.48 -2.16 -41.31
CA ALA A 455 24.78 -3.58 -41.17
C ALA A 455 25.62 -3.87 -39.90
N GLY A 456 26.64 -3.05 -39.62
CA GLY A 456 27.38 -3.07 -38.35
C GLY A 456 26.52 -2.68 -37.16
N GLY A 457 25.70 -1.63 -37.33
CA GLY A 457 24.72 -1.22 -36.32
C GLY A 457 23.75 -2.34 -35.95
N ARG A 458 23.17 -3.04 -36.93
CA ARG A 458 22.32 -4.21 -36.66
C ARG A 458 23.04 -5.28 -35.83
N ARG A 459 24.25 -5.68 -36.23
CA ARG A 459 25.03 -6.71 -35.50
C ARG A 459 25.33 -6.31 -34.05
N LEU A 460 25.65 -5.03 -33.83
CA LEU A 460 25.89 -4.49 -32.49
C LEU A 460 24.60 -4.43 -31.66
N ALA A 461 23.47 -4.04 -32.23
CA ALA A 461 22.17 -4.03 -31.56
C ALA A 461 21.71 -5.44 -31.15
N ASP A 462 21.85 -6.44 -32.04
CA ASP A 462 21.52 -7.83 -31.72
C ASP A 462 22.43 -8.40 -30.61
N THR A 463 23.71 -8.03 -30.60
CA THR A 463 24.67 -8.39 -29.53
C THR A 463 24.28 -7.71 -28.19
N LEU A 464 23.97 -6.41 -28.22
CA LEU A 464 23.51 -5.65 -27.05
C LEU A 464 22.23 -6.23 -26.46
N ALA A 465 21.29 -6.70 -27.30
CA ALA A 465 20.07 -7.33 -26.83
C ALA A 465 20.30 -8.71 -26.18
N ILE A 466 21.38 -9.42 -26.51
CA ILE A 466 21.80 -10.64 -25.80
C ILE A 466 22.43 -10.26 -24.45
N ASP A 467 23.40 -9.33 -24.45
CA ASP A 467 24.09 -8.90 -23.23
C ASP A 467 23.14 -8.25 -22.21
N LEU A 468 22.16 -7.47 -22.67
CA LEU A 468 21.12 -6.88 -21.82
C LEU A 468 20.27 -7.96 -21.15
N ARG A 469 19.86 -9.02 -21.86
CA ARG A 469 19.11 -10.13 -21.27
C ARG A 469 19.94 -10.89 -20.24
N ALA A 470 21.19 -11.21 -20.56
CA ALA A 470 22.10 -11.86 -19.60
C ALA A 470 22.31 -11.02 -18.34
N PHE A 471 22.42 -9.69 -18.48
CA PHE A 471 22.48 -8.75 -17.37
C PHE A 471 21.19 -8.73 -16.53
N GLU A 472 20.02 -8.78 -17.15
CA GLU A 472 18.73 -8.81 -16.45
C GLU A 472 18.45 -10.14 -15.75
N ASP A 473 18.91 -11.26 -16.32
CA ASP A 473 18.84 -12.58 -15.69
C ASP A 473 19.75 -12.67 -14.44
N GLU A 474 20.95 -12.05 -14.49
CA GLU A 474 21.91 -12.01 -13.37
C GLU A 474 21.55 -10.97 -12.30
N PHE A 475 21.04 -9.80 -12.72
CA PHE A 475 20.73 -8.66 -11.84
C PHE A 475 19.31 -8.10 -12.06
N PRO A 476 18.25 -8.88 -11.84
CA PRO A 476 16.85 -8.52 -12.18
C PRO A 476 16.28 -7.33 -11.40
N ARG A 477 16.95 -6.86 -10.36
CA ARG A 477 16.60 -5.65 -9.58
C ARG A 477 17.61 -4.52 -9.75
N SER A 478 18.51 -4.58 -10.73
CA SER A 478 19.54 -3.55 -10.94
C SER A 478 19.01 -2.35 -11.69
N GLU A 479 19.28 -1.16 -11.14
CA GLU A 479 18.99 0.14 -11.73
C GLU A 479 20.20 0.68 -12.51
N ALA A 480 21.24 -0.13 -12.77
CA ALA A 480 22.46 0.32 -13.44
C ALA A 480 22.31 0.51 -14.97
N ILE A 481 21.18 0.12 -15.55
CA ILE A 481 20.82 0.38 -16.96
C ILE A 481 19.44 1.03 -17.01
N ASP A 482 19.40 2.26 -17.48
CA ASP A 482 18.19 3.08 -17.58
C ASP A 482 17.10 2.44 -18.44
N ALA A 483 15.84 2.78 -18.15
CA ALA A 483 14.68 2.30 -18.90
C ALA A 483 14.72 2.73 -20.39
N ASP A 484 15.19 3.94 -20.69
CA ASP A 484 15.32 4.45 -22.07
C ASP A 484 16.40 3.69 -22.85
N VAL A 485 17.57 3.44 -22.25
CA VAL A 485 18.67 2.64 -22.83
C VAL A 485 18.20 1.21 -23.16
N ARG A 486 17.48 0.59 -22.23
CA ARG A 486 16.83 -0.71 -22.43
C ARG A 486 15.84 -0.67 -23.61
N GLN A 487 14.93 0.30 -23.63
CA GLN A 487 13.94 0.44 -24.71
C GLN A 487 14.65 0.64 -26.07
N ARG A 488 15.72 1.44 -26.10
CA ARG A 488 16.54 1.71 -27.28
C ARG A 488 17.19 0.46 -27.84
N ILE A 489 17.88 -0.33 -27.00
CA ILE A 489 18.53 -1.58 -27.40
C ILE A 489 17.49 -2.55 -27.98
N LEU A 490 16.36 -2.73 -27.29
CA LEU A 490 15.29 -3.63 -27.73
C LEU A 490 14.66 -3.18 -29.06
N TYR A 491 14.40 -1.88 -29.22
CA TYR A 491 13.89 -1.32 -30.48
C TYR A 491 14.86 -1.55 -31.65
N LEU A 492 16.15 -1.25 -31.47
CA LEU A 492 17.14 -1.36 -32.54
C LEU A 492 17.39 -2.80 -32.99
N SER A 493 17.38 -3.78 -32.06
CA SER A 493 17.43 -5.20 -32.44
C SER A 493 16.13 -5.66 -33.14
N GLN A 494 14.97 -5.16 -32.73
CA GLN A 494 13.68 -5.47 -33.38
C GLN A 494 13.49 -4.84 -34.76
N LEU A 495 14.28 -3.83 -35.16
CA LEU A 495 14.22 -3.29 -36.52
C LEU A 495 14.64 -4.33 -37.57
N GLY A 496 15.67 -5.13 -37.26
CA GLY A 496 16.26 -6.06 -38.22
C GLY A 496 16.69 -5.35 -39.50
N ASP A 497 16.26 -5.86 -40.65
CA ASP A 497 16.65 -5.31 -41.96
C ASP A 497 16.03 -3.93 -42.25
N ARG A 498 14.95 -3.54 -41.55
CA ARG A 498 14.34 -2.20 -41.66
C ARG A 498 15.30 -1.08 -41.27
N LEU A 499 16.32 -1.37 -40.45
CA LEU A 499 17.36 -0.40 -40.11
C LEU A 499 18.12 0.08 -41.35
N GLY A 500 18.37 -0.81 -42.31
CA GLY A 500 18.94 -0.46 -43.61
C GLY A 500 18.02 0.48 -44.40
N THR A 501 16.72 0.16 -44.46
CA THR A 501 15.70 0.99 -45.11
C THR A 501 15.60 2.39 -44.49
N ILE A 502 15.65 2.52 -43.16
CA ILE A 502 15.62 3.83 -42.47
C ILE A 502 16.85 4.67 -42.85
N VAL A 503 18.05 4.08 -42.80
CA VAL A 503 19.30 4.76 -43.16
C VAL A 503 19.32 5.15 -44.65
N GLU A 504 18.76 4.33 -45.53
CA GLU A 504 18.63 4.63 -46.95
C GLU A 504 17.62 5.76 -47.23
N LEU A 505 16.41 5.68 -46.65
CA LEU A 505 15.35 6.68 -46.82
C LEU A 505 15.69 8.06 -46.21
N THR A 506 16.69 8.14 -45.33
CA THR A 506 17.14 9.40 -44.72
C THR A 506 18.46 9.92 -45.28
N ARG A 507 19.19 9.11 -46.05
CA ARG A 507 20.45 9.50 -46.71
C ARG A 507 20.20 10.71 -47.61
N ASP A 508 21.04 11.73 -47.43
CA ASP A 508 20.99 12.99 -48.18
C ASP A 508 19.65 13.73 -48.16
N GLN A 509 18.73 13.40 -47.23
CA GLN A 509 17.42 14.05 -47.06
C GLN A 509 17.44 15.28 -46.14
N THR A 510 18.61 15.75 -45.69
CA THR A 510 18.69 16.96 -44.85
C THR A 510 19.57 18.04 -45.47
N LEU A 511 19.19 19.30 -45.27
CA LEU A 511 19.88 20.50 -45.73
C LEU A 511 20.23 21.40 -44.54
N PRO A 512 21.33 22.17 -44.59
CA PRO A 512 21.65 23.15 -43.54
C PRO A 512 20.56 24.23 -43.47
N VAL A 513 20.22 24.67 -42.25
CA VAL A 513 19.23 25.74 -42.07
C VAL A 513 19.87 27.12 -42.35
N PRO A 514 19.28 27.97 -43.21
CA PRO A 514 19.81 29.31 -43.48
C PRO A 514 20.02 30.12 -42.19
N GLY A 515 21.22 30.68 -42.00
CA GLY A 515 21.56 31.50 -40.82
C GLY A 515 21.68 30.75 -39.48
N ILE A 516 21.42 29.45 -39.42
CA ILE A 516 21.49 28.64 -38.19
C ILE A 516 22.52 27.53 -38.37
N HIS A 517 23.68 27.70 -37.72
CA HIS A 517 24.78 26.74 -37.79
C HIS A 517 24.54 25.51 -36.91
N GLY A 518 25.05 24.36 -37.34
CA GLY A 518 24.98 23.10 -36.57
C GLY A 518 23.64 22.36 -36.67
N VAL A 519 22.61 22.92 -37.31
CA VAL A 519 21.32 22.26 -37.50
C VAL A 519 21.10 21.94 -38.99
N ARG A 520 20.60 20.73 -39.26
CA ARG A 520 20.12 20.33 -40.58
C ARG A 520 18.64 19.97 -40.51
N LEU A 521 17.83 20.52 -41.40
CA LEU A 521 16.40 20.27 -41.50
C LEU A 521 16.11 19.29 -42.64
N ALA A 522 15.09 18.44 -42.51
CA ALA A 522 14.67 17.56 -43.60
C ALA A 522 14.18 18.38 -44.82
N ARG A 523 14.63 17.97 -46.01
CA ARG A 523 14.36 18.63 -47.30
C ARG A 523 12.86 18.72 -47.59
N THR A 524 12.13 17.65 -47.25
CA THR A 524 10.69 17.49 -47.38
C THR A 524 10.06 17.20 -46.02
N GLU A 525 8.74 17.05 -45.94
CA GLU A 525 8.09 16.41 -44.80
C GLU A 525 8.46 14.91 -44.71
N VAL A 526 8.17 14.29 -43.57
CA VAL A 526 8.36 12.85 -43.39
C VAL A 526 7.38 12.09 -44.30
N SER A 527 7.91 11.26 -45.19
CA SER A 527 7.11 10.38 -46.04
C SER A 527 6.48 9.24 -45.24
N GLN A 528 5.36 8.71 -45.73
CA GLN A 528 4.69 7.56 -45.13
C GLN A 528 5.60 6.32 -45.04
N ALA A 529 6.41 6.06 -46.07
CA ALA A 529 7.37 4.96 -46.07
C ALA A 529 8.42 5.10 -44.95
N LEU A 530 8.95 6.31 -44.73
CA LEU A 530 9.90 6.56 -43.64
C LEU A 530 9.23 6.45 -42.27
N PHE A 531 8.03 7.01 -42.11
CA PHE A 531 7.26 6.89 -40.86
C PHE A 531 6.98 5.43 -40.51
N GLU A 532 6.49 4.64 -41.47
CA GLU A 532 6.18 3.23 -41.27
C GLU A 532 7.43 2.39 -40.98
N ALA A 533 8.57 2.68 -41.62
CA ALA A 533 9.83 2.00 -41.34
C ALA A 533 10.30 2.19 -39.90
N VAL A 534 10.22 3.42 -39.36
CA VAL A 534 10.62 3.78 -37.99
C VAL A 534 9.58 3.33 -36.94
N MET A 535 8.28 3.54 -37.21
CA MET A 535 7.23 3.35 -36.20
C MET A 535 6.58 1.97 -36.25
N GLY A 536 6.69 1.26 -37.37
CA GLY A 536 6.05 -0.05 -37.60
C GLY A 536 4.56 0.03 -37.94
N ALA A 537 4.01 1.23 -38.16
CA ALA A 537 2.62 1.46 -38.55
C ALA A 537 2.49 2.81 -39.27
N ASN A 538 1.50 2.92 -40.16
CA ASN A 538 1.17 4.15 -40.88
C ASN A 538 -0.23 4.67 -40.45
N PRO A 539 -0.33 5.85 -39.79
CA PRO A 539 -1.61 6.42 -39.34
C PRO A 539 -2.36 7.19 -40.43
N SER A 540 -1.72 7.43 -41.59
CA SER A 540 -2.20 8.31 -42.64
C SER A 540 -3.53 7.83 -43.23
N ARG A 541 -4.44 8.76 -43.50
CA ARG A 541 -5.75 8.45 -44.08
C ARG A 541 -5.68 8.39 -45.61
N GLN A 542 -4.67 9.01 -46.24
CA GLN A 542 -4.44 8.97 -47.68
C GLN A 542 -3.20 8.12 -48.00
N ALA A 543 -3.40 6.84 -48.27
CA ALA A 543 -2.30 5.90 -48.47
C ALA A 543 -1.43 6.24 -49.70
N GLY A 544 -0.12 6.34 -49.50
CA GLY A 544 0.87 6.40 -50.57
C GLY A 544 2.29 6.51 -50.00
N PRO A 545 3.23 5.60 -50.34
CA PRO A 545 4.53 5.54 -49.65
C PRO A 545 5.36 6.82 -49.79
N SER A 546 5.20 7.54 -50.89
CA SER A 546 5.85 8.83 -51.19
C SER A 546 5.02 10.06 -50.79
N ARG A 547 3.80 9.91 -50.26
CA ARG A 547 3.03 11.03 -49.69
C ARG A 547 3.57 11.40 -48.31
N PRO A 548 3.35 12.64 -47.82
CA PRO A 548 3.65 12.98 -46.44
C PRO A 548 2.83 12.09 -45.49
N VAL A 549 3.38 11.81 -44.32
CA VAL A 549 2.62 11.20 -43.23
C VAL A 549 1.55 12.19 -42.75
N ASP A 550 0.31 11.74 -42.72
CA ASP A 550 -0.84 12.54 -42.27
C ASP A 550 -1.46 11.96 -40.99
N SER A 551 -2.34 12.72 -40.36
CA SER A 551 -3.10 12.29 -39.19
C SER A 551 -2.22 11.89 -38.00
N VAL A 552 -1.08 12.57 -37.82
CA VAL A 552 -0.19 12.42 -36.66
C VAL A 552 -0.40 13.51 -35.62
N ASN A 553 -0.33 13.16 -34.34
CA ASN A 553 -0.28 14.10 -33.23
C ASN A 553 1.17 14.42 -32.82
N TRP A 554 1.36 15.46 -32.00
CA TRP A 554 2.70 15.92 -31.64
C TRP A 554 3.54 14.86 -30.91
N ASN A 555 2.92 14.06 -30.02
CA ASN A 555 3.63 13.03 -29.27
C ASN A 555 4.13 11.89 -30.17
N GLU A 556 3.37 11.54 -31.22
CA GLU A 556 3.78 10.54 -32.21
C GLU A 556 4.92 11.05 -33.10
N ALA A 557 4.88 12.32 -33.48
CA ALA A 557 5.94 12.97 -34.23
C ALA A 557 7.24 13.10 -33.41
N ALA A 558 7.13 13.42 -32.11
CA ALA A 558 8.27 13.43 -31.18
C ALA A 558 8.84 12.02 -30.93
N GLU A 559 7.99 11.00 -30.77
CA GLU A 559 8.41 9.60 -30.63
C GLU A 559 9.09 9.07 -31.90
N PHE A 560 8.57 9.42 -33.09
CA PHE A 560 9.26 9.16 -34.35
C PHE A 560 10.65 9.79 -34.35
N CYS A 561 10.78 11.06 -33.95
CA CYS A 561 12.08 11.75 -33.93
C CYS A 561 13.06 11.04 -32.99
N ARG A 562 12.62 10.67 -31.77
CA ARG A 562 13.45 9.90 -30.81
C ARG A 562 13.94 8.58 -31.40
N ARG A 563 13.05 7.79 -32.00
CA ARG A 563 13.38 6.51 -32.64
C ARG A 563 14.26 6.64 -33.88
N LEU A 564 14.04 7.68 -34.68
CA LEU A 564 14.88 7.99 -35.83
C LEU A 564 16.29 8.38 -35.36
N GLY A 565 16.42 9.23 -34.35
CA GLY A 565 17.71 9.59 -33.75
C GLY A 565 18.46 8.37 -33.23
N TRP A 566 17.77 7.42 -32.59
CA TRP A 566 18.34 6.14 -32.21
C TRP A 566 18.87 5.33 -33.40
N ALA A 567 18.11 5.26 -34.50
CA ALA A 567 18.45 4.51 -35.71
C ALA A 567 19.56 5.17 -36.55
N LEU A 568 19.74 6.49 -36.42
CA LEU A 568 20.80 7.25 -37.10
C LEU A 568 22.04 7.50 -36.22
N GLY A 569 21.98 7.22 -34.92
CA GLY A 569 23.05 7.59 -33.97
C GLY A 569 23.24 9.11 -33.84
N ARG A 570 22.15 9.89 -33.95
CA ARG A 570 22.17 11.37 -33.95
C ARG A 570 21.08 11.94 -33.04
N SER A 571 21.24 13.21 -32.62
CA SER A 571 20.15 13.98 -32.02
C SER A 571 19.13 14.30 -33.11
N VAL A 572 17.87 13.89 -32.93
CA VAL A 572 16.79 14.13 -33.90
C VAL A 572 15.55 14.58 -33.15
N ARG A 573 14.95 15.67 -33.62
CA ARG A 573 13.80 16.34 -32.98
C ARG A 573 12.92 17.02 -34.03
N LEU A 574 11.79 17.57 -33.58
CA LEU A 574 11.02 18.50 -34.40
C LEU A 574 11.80 19.83 -34.57
N PRO A 575 11.59 20.56 -35.68
CA PRO A 575 12.19 21.87 -35.87
C PRO A 575 11.64 22.89 -34.87
N THR A 576 12.47 23.82 -34.44
CA THR A 576 11.99 25.01 -33.74
C THR A 576 11.25 25.94 -34.71
N ARG A 577 10.46 26.88 -34.17
CA ARG A 577 9.83 27.93 -34.99
C ARG A 577 10.87 28.76 -35.76
N GLU A 578 12.01 29.04 -35.14
CA GLU A 578 13.08 29.83 -35.73
C GLU A 578 13.73 29.10 -36.91
N GLU A 579 14.00 27.79 -36.77
CA GLU A 579 14.53 26.94 -37.84
C GLU A 579 13.56 26.81 -39.01
N PHE A 580 12.26 26.63 -38.73
CA PHE A 580 11.24 26.53 -39.78
C PHE A 580 11.12 27.83 -40.57
N LEU A 581 11.01 28.97 -39.88
CA LEU A 581 10.90 30.29 -40.53
C LEU A 581 12.17 30.65 -41.33
N ALA A 582 13.35 30.30 -40.81
CA ALA A 582 14.62 30.51 -41.51
C ALA A 582 14.75 29.64 -42.77
N ALA A 583 14.23 28.41 -42.76
CA ALA A 583 14.18 27.54 -43.93
C ALA A 583 13.10 27.97 -44.95
N ALA A 584 11.97 28.51 -44.50
CA ALA A 584 10.85 28.92 -45.35
C ALA A 584 11.10 30.25 -46.07
N GLY A 585 11.76 31.20 -45.40
CA GLY A 585 12.01 32.54 -45.95
C GLY A 585 10.75 33.41 -45.99
N GLN A 586 10.63 34.27 -47.01
CA GLN A 586 9.48 35.16 -47.25
C GLN A 586 9.06 35.08 -48.72
N PRO A 587 8.36 34.02 -49.14
CA PRO A 587 8.00 33.81 -50.53
C PRO A 587 6.81 34.69 -50.95
N SER A 588 6.84 35.16 -52.19
CA SER A 588 5.69 35.81 -52.82
C SER A 588 4.63 34.80 -53.26
N VAL A 589 3.37 35.23 -53.36
CA VAL A 589 2.26 34.41 -53.89
C VAL A 589 2.61 33.81 -55.26
N GLN A 590 3.31 34.56 -56.12
CA GLN A 590 3.72 34.11 -57.46
C GLN A 590 4.73 32.97 -57.42
N GLU A 591 5.59 32.93 -56.41
CA GLU A 591 6.54 31.84 -56.17
C GLU A 591 5.87 30.59 -55.62
N LEU A 592 4.76 30.73 -54.88
CA LEU A 592 4.02 29.61 -54.33
C LEU A 592 3.19 28.85 -55.37
N VAL A 593 2.87 29.45 -56.52
CA VAL A 593 2.10 28.81 -57.61
C VAL A 593 2.73 27.50 -58.08
N ASP A 594 4.07 27.39 -58.10
CA ASP A 594 4.79 26.17 -58.50
C ASP A 594 5.59 25.49 -57.38
N GLN A 595 5.57 26.05 -56.16
CA GLN A 595 6.25 25.51 -54.96
C GLN A 595 5.30 24.90 -53.92
N ALA A 596 4.04 25.35 -53.83
CA ALA A 596 3.11 24.96 -52.78
C ALA A 596 1.91 24.15 -53.31
N ALA A 597 1.59 23.04 -52.63
CA ALA A 597 0.34 22.33 -52.81
C ALA A 597 -0.73 23.02 -51.95
N SER A 598 -1.64 23.77 -52.58
CA SER A 598 -2.68 24.57 -51.94
C SER A 598 -4.06 24.24 -52.52
N ARG A 599 -5.13 24.80 -51.95
CA ARG A 599 -6.48 24.68 -52.50
C ARG A 599 -6.58 25.20 -53.94
N ASP A 600 -5.71 26.12 -54.31
CA ASP A 600 -5.71 26.80 -55.61
C ASP A 600 -4.81 26.10 -56.65
N THR A 601 -3.88 25.23 -56.21
CA THR A 601 -2.94 24.50 -57.08
C THR A 601 -3.21 22.98 -57.18
N THR A 602 -4.06 22.40 -56.31
CA THR A 602 -4.40 20.97 -56.33
C THR A 602 -5.82 20.67 -55.82
N ALA A 603 -6.58 19.89 -56.61
CA ALA A 603 -7.89 19.38 -56.22
C ALA A 603 -7.83 18.03 -55.47
N GLU A 604 -6.68 17.35 -55.49
CA GLU A 604 -6.50 16.00 -54.91
C GLU A 604 -6.02 16.02 -53.45
N GLY A 605 -5.89 17.22 -52.85
CA GLY A 605 -5.27 17.39 -51.54
C GLY A 605 -3.75 17.19 -51.59
N SER A 606 -3.19 16.50 -50.60
CA SER A 606 -1.75 16.29 -50.45
C SER A 606 -1.13 15.55 -51.63
N ARG A 607 0.10 15.93 -51.98
CA ARG A 607 0.87 15.36 -53.10
C ARG A 607 2.01 14.48 -52.59
N PRO A 608 2.70 13.72 -53.46
CA PRO A 608 3.98 13.11 -53.10
C PRO A 608 4.98 14.19 -52.67
N VAL A 609 5.75 13.92 -51.61
CA VAL A 609 6.75 14.85 -51.07
C VAL A 609 7.82 15.17 -52.10
N GLY A 610 8.26 16.43 -52.17
CA GLY A 610 9.27 16.90 -53.12
C GLY A 610 8.82 16.91 -54.59
N SER A 611 7.52 16.76 -54.88
CA SER A 611 7.00 16.75 -56.27
C SER A 611 6.85 18.14 -56.91
N LEU A 612 6.86 19.20 -56.09
CA LEU A 612 6.85 20.60 -56.53
C LEU A 612 8.25 21.22 -56.51
N ARG A 613 8.39 22.41 -57.07
CA ARG A 613 9.67 23.14 -57.11
C ARG A 613 10.14 23.45 -55.68
N PRO A 614 11.44 23.31 -55.35
CA PRO A 614 11.95 23.79 -54.07
C PRO A 614 12.03 25.33 -54.04
N ASN A 615 12.17 25.88 -52.83
CA ASN A 615 12.57 27.26 -52.61
C ASN A 615 14.07 27.49 -52.88
N GLU A 616 14.54 28.73 -52.77
CA GLU A 616 15.96 29.09 -53.02
C GLU A 616 16.96 28.33 -52.12
N ALA A 617 16.55 27.93 -50.92
CA ALA A 617 17.36 27.15 -49.98
C ALA A 617 17.33 25.62 -50.26
N GLY A 618 16.57 25.17 -51.27
CA GLY A 618 16.47 23.77 -51.68
C GLY A 618 15.45 22.95 -50.90
N PHE A 619 14.65 23.56 -50.02
CA PHE A 619 13.57 22.88 -49.30
C PHE A 619 12.31 22.82 -50.15
N HIS A 620 11.58 21.71 -50.06
CA HIS A 620 10.26 21.53 -50.66
C HIS A 620 9.19 21.54 -49.57
N ASP A 621 7.95 21.84 -49.99
CA ASP A 621 6.72 21.61 -49.22
C ASP A 621 6.71 22.26 -47.81
N LEU A 622 7.52 23.30 -47.57
CA LEU A 622 7.47 24.10 -46.32
C LEU A 622 6.18 24.94 -46.21
N LEU A 623 5.44 25.07 -47.31
CA LEU A 623 4.20 25.80 -47.40
C LEU A 623 3.18 24.99 -48.20
N GLY A 624 1.98 24.81 -47.63
CA GLY A 624 0.98 23.92 -48.18
C GLY A 624 1.26 22.45 -47.90
N ASN A 625 0.70 21.56 -48.72
CA ASN A 625 0.74 20.10 -48.59
C ASN A 625 0.15 19.61 -47.24
N VAL A 626 0.94 19.56 -46.17
CA VAL A 626 0.48 19.32 -44.78
C VAL A 626 1.12 20.32 -43.80
N ALA A 627 0.34 20.79 -42.84
CA ALA A 627 0.83 21.66 -41.78
C ALA A 627 1.70 20.86 -40.79
N GLU A 628 2.79 21.46 -40.33
CA GLU A 628 3.89 20.73 -39.70
C GLU A 628 4.04 21.02 -38.21
N TRP A 629 4.13 19.96 -37.39
CA TRP A 629 4.44 20.09 -35.96
C TRP A 629 5.84 20.65 -35.70
N LEU A 630 5.89 21.70 -34.88
CA LEU A 630 7.12 22.30 -34.36
C LEU A 630 7.44 21.83 -32.93
N GLN A 631 8.72 21.94 -32.56
CA GLN A 631 9.19 21.83 -31.19
C GLN A 631 8.74 23.07 -30.38
N PRO A 632 7.99 22.90 -29.28
CA PRO A 632 7.63 24.00 -28.39
C PRO A 632 8.81 24.41 -27.50
N THR A 633 8.85 25.68 -27.09
CA THR A 633 9.82 26.20 -26.11
C THR A 633 9.67 25.59 -24.71
N ASN A 634 8.51 24.98 -24.42
CA ASN A 634 8.29 24.18 -23.21
C ASN A 634 7.70 22.81 -23.60
N SER A 635 8.42 21.73 -23.31
CA SER A 635 8.00 20.34 -23.56
C SER A 635 6.72 19.97 -22.83
N ASP A 636 6.46 20.57 -21.67
CA ASP A 636 5.37 20.18 -20.77
C ASP A 636 4.06 20.93 -21.10
N SER A 637 4.13 21.89 -22.04
CA SER A 637 2.96 22.59 -22.56
C SER A 637 1.94 21.61 -23.18
N PRO A 638 0.64 21.73 -22.89
CA PRO A 638 -0.40 20.94 -23.57
C PRO A 638 -0.64 21.40 -25.02
N VAL A 639 -0.16 22.58 -25.38
CA VAL A 639 -0.20 23.13 -26.75
C VAL A 639 1.15 23.00 -27.45
N GLY A 640 1.10 22.75 -28.75
CA GLY A 640 2.21 22.82 -29.69
C GLY A 640 1.88 23.81 -30.81
N TYR A 641 2.77 23.92 -31.79
CA TYR A 641 2.58 24.81 -32.92
C TYR A 641 2.60 24.04 -34.23
N LEU A 642 1.70 24.41 -35.15
CA LEU A 642 1.71 23.98 -36.54
C LEU A 642 2.20 25.12 -37.41
N ALA A 643 3.15 24.86 -38.30
CA ALA A 643 3.62 25.82 -39.30
C ALA A 643 3.27 25.36 -40.72
N GLY A 644 3.45 26.26 -41.69
CA GLY A 644 3.44 25.90 -43.11
C GLY A 644 2.06 25.91 -43.79
N GLY A 645 0.97 25.70 -43.04
CA GLY A 645 -0.35 25.49 -43.66
C GLY A 645 -0.41 24.19 -44.49
N SER A 646 -1.46 23.99 -45.27
CA SER A 646 -1.75 22.70 -45.90
C SER A 646 -2.39 22.85 -47.29
N ALA A 647 -2.64 21.73 -47.97
CA ALA A 647 -3.35 21.70 -49.25
C ALA A 647 -4.83 22.16 -49.18
N ALA A 648 -5.34 22.54 -48.01
CA ALA A 648 -6.68 23.14 -47.85
C ALA A 648 -6.66 24.68 -47.81
N ASP A 649 -5.49 25.29 -47.63
CA ASP A 649 -5.30 26.73 -47.44
C ASP A 649 -5.07 27.46 -48.77
N ALA A 650 -5.27 28.78 -48.79
CA ALA A 650 -5.10 29.61 -49.99
C ALA A 650 -3.65 30.09 -50.15
N LEU A 651 -3.20 30.33 -51.38
CA LEU A 651 -1.83 30.83 -51.64
C LEU A 651 -1.52 32.16 -50.91
N GLU A 652 -2.49 33.05 -50.78
CA GLU A 652 -2.36 34.32 -50.05
C GLU A 652 -2.11 34.11 -48.55
N ASP A 653 -2.79 33.13 -47.94
CA ASP A 653 -2.60 32.78 -46.52
C ASP A 653 -1.25 32.09 -46.29
N LEU A 654 -0.84 31.23 -47.23
CA LEU A 654 0.45 30.52 -47.20
C LEU A 654 1.64 31.48 -47.32
N ALA A 655 1.54 32.55 -48.11
CA ALA A 655 2.60 33.56 -48.26
C ALA A 655 2.94 34.29 -46.94
N ALA A 656 2.03 34.30 -45.97
CA ALA A 656 2.29 34.84 -44.62
C ALA A 656 3.09 33.90 -43.70
N VAL A 657 3.45 32.69 -44.17
CA VAL A 657 4.13 31.63 -43.40
C VAL A 657 3.44 31.36 -42.06
N PRO A 658 2.17 30.89 -42.10
CA PRO A 658 1.31 30.83 -40.92
C PRO A 658 1.87 29.88 -39.85
N VAL A 659 1.79 30.31 -38.58
CA VAL A 659 2.13 29.50 -37.41
C VAL A 659 0.99 29.57 -36.40
N ASN A 660 0.31 28.45 -36.19
CA ASN A 660 -0.91 28.35 -35.40
C ASN A 660 -0.68 27.53 -34.12
N GLU A 661 -1.20 28.00 -32.99
CA GLU A 661 -1.19 27.26 -31.72
C GLU A 661 -2.32 26.22 -31.70
N VAL A 662 -1.99 24.97 -31.37
CA VAL A 662 -2.92 23.83 -31.42
C VAL A 662 -2.62 22.85 -30.27
N ALA A 663 -3.65 22.24 -29.68
CA ALA A 663 -3.46 21.20 -28.67
C ALA A 663 -2.66 20.00 -29.21
N LYS A 664 -1.67 19.52 -28.47
CA LYS A 664 -0.72 18.45 -28.91
C LYS A 664 -1.37 17.12 -29.27
N ASN A 665 -2.57 16.85 -28.79
CA ASN A 665 -3.36 15.66 -29.08
C ASN A 665 -4.14 15.75 -30.40
N ASN A 666 -4.20 16.92 -31.04
CA ASN A 666 -4.88 17.09 -32.32
C ASN A 666 -4.15 16.30 -33.42
N ARG A 667 -4.91 15.83 -34.41
CA ARG A 667 -4.41 15.11 -35.59
C ARG A 667 -5.42 15.24 -36.72
N SER A 668 -4.95 15.51 -37.93
CA SER A 668 -5.79 15.74 -39.11
C SER A 668 -5.11 15.20 -40.37
N ARG A 669 -5.89 14.95 -41.42
CA ARG A 669 -5.39 14.59 -42.78
C ARG A 669 -4.54 15.68 -43.43
N THR A 670 -4.50 16.85 -42.81
CA THR A 670 -3.73 18.04 -43.18
C THR A 670 -2.59 18.33 -42.21
N ILE A 671 -2.29 17.43 -41.26
CA ILE A 671 -1.24 17.61 -40.25
C ILE A 671 -0.20 16.48 -40.38
N GLY A 672 1.03 16.89 -40.65
CA GLY A 672 2.24 16.07 -40.70
C GLY A 672 3.37 16.74 -39.91
N PHE A 673 4.61 16.50 -40.33
CA PHE A 673 5.82 17.14 -39.78
C PHE A 673 7.06 16.80 -40.61
N ARG A 674 8.11 17.61 -40.46
CA ARG A 674 9.49 17.27 -40.77
C ARG A 674 10.34 17.22 -39.50
N PHE A 675 11.58 16.72 -39.61
CA PHE A 675 12.52 16.62 -38.49
C PHE A 675 13.78 17.47 -38.73
N ALA A 676 14.46 17.82 -37.64
CA ALA A 676 15.78 18.42 -37.61
C ALA A 676 16.80 17.45 -36.97
N ILE A 677 18.05 17.55 -37.41
CA ILE A 677 19.21 16.79 -36.91
C ILE A 677 20.30 17.77 -36.44
N GLU A 678 20.95 17.44 -35.33
CA GLU A 678 22.12 18.14 -34.75
C GLU A 678 23.39 17.23 -34.80
#